data_AF-A0A1G7UMG8-F1
#
_entry.id   AF-A0A1G7UMG8-F1
#
_cell.length_a   1.000
_cell.length_b   1.000
_cell.length_c   1.000
_cell.angle_alpha   90.00
_cell.angle_beta   90.00
_cell.angle_gamma   90.00
#
_symmetry.space_group_name_H-M   'P 1'
#
loop_
_entity.id
_entity.type
_entity.pdbx_description
1 polymer ?
#
loop_
_entity_poly.entity_id
_entity_poly.type
_entity_poly.pdbx_seq_one_letter_code
_entity_poly.pdbx_strand_id
1 'polypeptide(L)'
;MSSPLSRSAALAAAALCLVTTASITTTSAGAADCGATNVALGKPATASSTENGGTPASAAVDGDAGTRWSSQFSDPQWVQVDLGSTQEVCRVFLSWESAHGKAFQVQVSDSATDGSWSDVYSTTTSAGGTQSLDVSGTGRYVRVLGTQRATGWGYSLWELGVFTTTTSTPGVTPTDPRNPDFGPNVFVYGPESSQADMQARFDAISAQMKTNQFGPQRYAVLFKPGTYNADVNLRFYTQVAGLGLMPDDVNVNGHIRVEADWLQQGDDPNNLGNATQNFWRGAENLSVTLPANQVERWAVSQATAYRRMHLRGQAHLWNGYDGWASGGLIVDSKIDGTVISGSQQQFLTRNSNLVDGWAGSVWNMVFAGTQGAPADHFPDPSHTTVDTSPVTREKPYLYLDGSGEYRVFLPALRRDSRGTSWENGNPGSSVSLADFYVVKPGTPAATINAALAQGKHLLLTPGIHQLDDTIRVTRPNTVVLGLGLATLTPTTGKAALTTSDVDGVRLAGFLVDAGVQNSPVLLEIGDGGANDHSANPTSLHDVYLRVGGSQAGKATVSMRVNSSDTIIDHTWVWRADHGEGVSWTANPGRNGVVVNGDDVVAYGLFVEHYQQHNLVWNGNGGKVFLYQNELPYDPPNQAAWMNGSQRGWAGYKVADQVTTHEAFGVGVYAFNQADPSIVTDNGFEAPNRPGVRFTHLVTVSLGGVGTIANVINGTGGVADQANQVRYLVNYP
;
A
#
# COMPACT_ATOMS: atom_id res chain seq x y z
N MET A 1 13.12 -50.24 41.89
CA MET A 1 14.43 -49.92 42.50
C MET A 1 15.26 -49.24 41.41
N SER A 2 15.71 -47.99 41.50
CA SER A 2 15.60 -47.00 42.58
C SER A 2 15.82 -45.58 42.02
N SER A 3 15.08 -44.57 42.48
CA SER A 3 15.48 -43.16 42.35
C SER A 3 16.56 -42.84 43.39
N PRO A 4 17.57 -41.99 43.10
CA PRO A 4 17.58 -40.59 43.60
C PRO A 4 18.31 -39.61 42.63
N LEU A 5 18.38 -38.27 42.78
CA LEU A 5 17.62 -37.24 43.53
C LEU A 5 17.90 -35.85 42.87
N SER A 6 17.26 -34.77 43.34
CA SER A 6 17.61 -33.37 42.99
C SER A 6 18.46 -32.68 44.07
N ARG A 7 19.27 -31.68 43.66
CA ARG A 7 19.56 -30.36 44.31
C ARG A 7 20.92 -29.81 43.84
N SER A 8 20.93 -28.70 43.10
CA SER A 8 21.06 -27.31 43.60
C SER A 8 22.50 -26.86 43.85
N ALA A 9 23.00 -25.98 42.98
CA ALA A 9 24.15 -25.11 43.24
C ALA A 9 23.75 -23.67 42.92
N ALA A 10 23.94 -22.75 43.88
CA ALA A 10 23.62 -21.35 43.72
C ALA A 10 24.84 -20.58 43.19
N LEU A 11 24.61 -19.64 42.27
CA LEU A 11 25.58 -18.63 41.85
C LEU A 11 24.89 -17.28 41.90
N ALA A 12 25.33 -16.42 42.82
CA ALA A 12 24.83 -15.07 42.96
C ALA A 12 25.53 -14.17 41.92
N ALA A 13 24.75 -13.54 41.05
CA ALA A 13 25.22 -12.46 40.19
C ALA A 13 24.78 -11.12 40.80
N ALA A 14 25.73 -10.23 41.07
CA ALA A 14 25.44 -8.90 41.58
C ALA A 14 24.90 -8.01 40.45
N ALA A 15 23.67 -7.50 40.61
CA ALA A 15 23.09 -6.53 39.69
C ALA A 15 23.66 -5.13 39.96
N LEU A 16 24.51 -4.63 39.05
CA LEU A 16 24.96 -3.24 39.05
C LEU A 16 24.03 -2.41 38.15
N CYS A 17 23.02 -1.76 38.74
CA CYS A 17 22.12 -0.88 38.00
C CYS A 17 22.86 0.39 37.55
N LEU A 18 23.27 0.45 36.28
CA LEU A 18 23.50 1.72 35.60
C LEU A 18 22.15 2.37 35.29
N VAL A 19 21.81 3.44 36.03
CA VAL A 19 20.70 4.32 35.68
C VAL A 19 21.18 5.27 34.59
N THR A 20 20.95 4.92 33.33
CA THR A 20 21.06 5.87 32.21
C THR A 20 19.78 6.68 32.13
N THR A 21 19.84 7.96 32.51
CA THR A 21 18.74 8.91 32.32
C THR A 21 18.57 9.21 30.83
N ALA A 22 17.76 8.40 30.14
CA ALA A 22 17.29 8.73 28.82
C ALA A 22 16.35 9.94 28.92
N SER A 23 16.79 11.09 28.42
CA SER A 23 15.92 12.25 28.24
C SER A 23 14.91 11.95 27.15
N ILE A 24 13.71 11.52 27.54
CA ILE A 24 12.60 11.33 26.60
C ILE A 24 12.11 12.71 26.17
N THR A 25 12.66 13.23 25.08
CA THR A 25 12.03 14.32 24.33
C THR A 25 10.78 13.76 23.66
N THR A 26 9.64 13.83 24.35
CA THR A 26 8.34 13.62 23.72
C THR A 26 8.12 14.72 22.69
N THR A 27 8.42 14.43 21.42
CA THR A 27 7.88 15.21 20.31
C THR A 27 6.38 14.98 20.31
N SER A 28 5.64 15.87 20.97
CA SER A 28 4.18 15.91 20.87
C SER A 28 3.83 16.00 19.39
N ALA A 29 3.02 15.05 18.90
CA ALA A 29 2.20 15.32 17.74
C ALA A 29 1.48 16.64 18.02
N GLY A 30 1.56 17.61 17.10
CA GLY A 30 0.97 18.92 17.29
C GLY A 30 -0.53 18.77 17.44
N ALA A 31 -1.02 18.80 18.69
CA ALA A 31 -2.43 19.05 18.93
C ALA A 31 -2.77 20.37 18.22
N ALA A 32 -3.88 20.40 17.50
CA ALA A 32 -4.31 21.62 16.82
C ALA A 32 -4.63 22.67 17.89
N ASP A 33 -3.67 23.57 18.13
CA ASP A 33 -3.83 24.61 19.15
C ASP A 33 -5.01 25.51 18.80
N CYS A 34 -5.75 25.89 19.84
CA CYS A 34 -6.86 26.82 19.67
C CYS A 34 -6.29 28.22 19.39
N GLY A 35 -6.64 28.77 18.23
CA GLY A 35 -6.06 30.02 17.73
C GLY A 35 -6.20 31.19 18.69
N ALA A 36 -5.23 32.09 18.69
CA ALA A 36 -5.26 33.33 19.46
C ALA A 36 -6.06 34.46 18.78
N THR A 37 -6.52 34.27 17.55
CA THR A 37 -7.24 35.28 16.76
C THR A 37 -8.75 35.17 16.97
N ASN A 38 -9.40 36.26 17.39
CA ASN A 38 -10.86 36.36 17.41
C ASN A 38 -11.39 36.46 15.96
N VAL A 39 -12.01 35.38 15.45
CA VAL A 39 -12.58 35.33 14.10
C VAL A 39 -13.97 35.98 13.98
N ALA A 40 -14.61 36.33 15.11
CA ALA A 40 -15.87 37.07 15.14
C ALA A 40 -15.67 38.60 15.01
N LEU A 41 -14.46 39.11 15.24
CA LEU A 41 -14.17 40.55 15.24
C LEU A 41 -14.54 41.20 13.88
N GLY A 42 -15.36 42.25 13.93
CA GLY A 42 -15.85 43.02 12.78
C GLY A 42 -16.83 42.26 11.87
N LYS A 43 -17.33 41.08 12.28
CA LYS A 43 -18.22 40.26 11.45
C LYS A 43 -19.69 40.72 11.52
N PRO A 44 -20.52 40.36 10.53
CA PRO A 44 -21.96 40.59 10.60
C PRO A 44 -22.58 39.85 11.79
N ALA A 45 -23.22 40.60 12.69
CA ALA A 45 -23.94 40.07 13.84
C ALA A 45 -25.42 40.47 13.81
N THR A 46 -26.29 39.57 14.26
CA THR A 46 -27.73 39.78 14.42
C THR A 46 -28.18 39.33 15.81
N ALA A 47 -29.34 39.82 16.25
CA ALA A 47 -29.91 39.46 17.55
C ALA A 47 -31.42 39.33 17.46
N SER A 48 -32.02 38.61 18.41
CA SER A 48 -33.48 38.52 18.57
C SER A 48 -34.14 39.87 18.86
N SER A 49 -33.42 40.78 19.52
CA SER A 49 -33.86 42.15 19.76
C SER A 49 -32.68 43.06 20.15
N THR A 50 -32.96 44.36 20.23
CA THR A 50 -32.08 45.36 20.83
C THR A 50 -32.85 46.18 21.86
N GLU A 51 -32.20 46.60 22.96
CA GLU A 51 -32.78 47.49 23.98
C GLU A 51 -33.18 48.83 23.36
N ASN A 52 -32.27 49.42 22.59
CA ASN A 52 -32.49 50.62 21.79
C ASN A 52 -31.45 50.71 20.66
N GLY A 53 -31.51 51.77 19.84
CA GLY A 53 -30.60 51.97 18.70
C GLY A 53 -29.12 52.16 19.04
N GLY A 54 -28.79 52.48 20.30
CA GLY A 54 -27.42 52.59 20.79
C GLY A 54 -26.79 51.28 21.27
N THR A 55 -27.52 50.16 21.24
CA THR A 55 -27.02 48.85 21.68
C THR A 55 -27.21 47.75 20.62
N PRO A 56 -26.70 47.93 19.38
CA PRO A 56 -26.90 47.00 18.27
C PRO A 56 -26.14 45.68 18.47
N ALA A 57 -26.53 44.62 17.75
CA ALA A 57 -25.85 43.33 17.78
C ALA A 57 -24.37 43.40 17.35
N SER A 58 -24.03 44.34 16.46
CA SER A 58 -22.65 44.60 16.02
C SER A 58 -21.74 45.09 17.15
N ALA A 59 -22.30 45.71 18.19
CA ALA A 59 -21.57 46.22 19.35
C ALA A 59 -21.25 45.13 20.39
N ALA A 60 -21.36 43.86 20.02
CA ALA A 60 -20.77 42.74 20.76
C ALA A 60 -19.66 42.06 19.97
N VAL A 61 -19.23 42.58 18.82
CA VAL A 61 -18.18 41.98 17.98
C VAL A 61 -17.29 43.05 17.34
N ASP A 62 -17.32 44.29 17.82
CA ASP A 62 -16.52 45.41 17.28
C ASP A 62 -15.15 45.56 17.97
N GLY A 63 -14.93 44.88 19.10
CA GLY A 63 -13.70 44.94 19.87
C GLY A 63 -13.54 46.21 20.73
N ASP A 64 -14.59 47.03 20.89
CA ASP A 64 -14.57 48.22 21.75
C ASP A 64 -15.26 47.91 23.09
N ALA A 65 -14.46 47.86 24.17
CA ALA A 65 -14.98 47.62 25.52
C ALA A 65 -15.90 48.75 26.06
N GLY A 66 -16.10 49.84 25.32
CA GLY A 66 -17.05 50.90 25.61
C GLY A 66 -18.43 50.76 24.94
N THR A 67 -18.60 49.84 23.99
CA THR A 67 -19.87 49.59 23.28
C THR A 67 -20.46 48.23 23.68
N ARG A 68 -21.79 48.07 23.61
CA ARG A 68 -22.45 46.82 24.02
C ARG A 68 -23.65 46.47 23.14
N TRP A 69 -23.84 45.21 22.82
CA TRP A 69 -25.19 44.70 22.52
C TRP A 69 -26.00 44.63 23.82
N SER A 70 -27.29 44.93 23.72
CA SER A 70 -28.25 44.72 24.82
C SER A 70 -29.59 44.30 24.24
N SER A 71 -30.26 43.32 24.84
CA SER A 71 -31.58 42.82 24.43
C SER A 71 -32.74 43.61 25.05
N GLN A 72 -33.94 43.40 24.51
CA GLN A 72 -35.18 43.67 25.24
C GLN A 72 -35.28 42.83 26.53
N PHE A 73 -36.09 43.29 27.48
CA PHE A 73 -36.11 42.79 28.87
C PHE A 73 -37.05 41.58 29.05
N SER A 74 -36.87 40.55 28.22
CA SER A 74 -37.61 39.29 28.26
C SER A 74 -36.69 38.09 28.04
N ASP A 75 -37.19 36.88 28.33
CA ASP A 75 -36.49 35.61 28.10
C ASP A 75 -37.31 34.75 27.11
N PRO A 76 -36.69 34.00 26.19
CA PRO A 76 -35.26 33.98 25.85
C PRO A 76 -34.87 35.12 24.89
N GLN A 77 -33.57 35.40 24.79
CA GLN A 77 -32.98 36.32 23.80
C GLN A 77 -31.64 35.76 23.30
N TRP A 78 -31.22 36.14 22.09
CA TRP A 78 -29.95 35.70 21.52
C TRP A 78 -29.24 36.78 20.74
N VAL A 79 -27.92 36.64 20.63
CA VAL A 79 -27.06 37.31 19.66
C VAL A 79 -26.27 36.23 18.91
N GLN A 80 -26.07 36.39 17.61
CA GLN A 80 -25.30 35.47 16.78
C GLN A 80 -24.43 36.22 15.76
N VAL A 81 -23.32 35.60 15.38
CA VAL A 81 -22.33 36.14 14.43
C VAL A 81 -22.16 35.19 13.24
N ASP A 82 -22.02 35.74 12.04
CA ASP A 82 -21.64 35.02 10.81
C ASP A 82 -20.11 35.06 10.63
N LEU A 83 -19.43 33.92 10.78
CA LEU A 83 -17.99 33.84 10.56
C LEU A 83 -17.60 33.99 9.08
N GLY A 84 -18.57 33.84 8.16
CA GLY A 84 -18.41 33.94 6.71
C GLY A 84 -18.22 32.58 6.00
N SER A 85 -17.75 31.57 6.72
CA SER A 85 -17.65 30.17 6.28
C SER A 85 -17.77 29.25 7.48
N THR A 86 -18.05 27.96 7.24
CA THR A 86 -17.96 26.91 8.27
C THR A 86 -16.54 26.83 8.83
N GLN A 87 -16.40 26.76 10.16
CA GLN A 87 -15.14 26.70 10.89
C GLN A 87 -15.24 25.69 12.05
N GLU A 88 -14.12 25.10 12.45
CA GLU A 88 -14.01 24.32 13.69
C GLU A 88 -13.74 25.29 14.86
N VAL A 89 -14.72 25.45 15.75
CA VAL A 89 -14.67 26.36 16.90
C VAL A 89 -14.16 25.60 18.12
N CYS A 90 -13.08 26.12 18.72
CA CYS A 90 -12.40 25.53 19.87
C CYS A 90 -12.57 26.35 21.17
N ARG A 91 -12.91 27.64 21.07
CA ARG A 91 -13.14 28.51 22.23
C ARG A 91 -14.08 29.65 21.89
N VAL A 92 -14.93 30.02 22.85
CA VAL A 92 -15.77 31.22 22.81
C VAL A 92 -15.49 32.08 24.03
N PHE A 93 -15.33 33.38 23.82
CA PHE A 93 -15.08 34.38 24.85
C PHE A 93 -16.29 35.28 24.99
N LEU A 94 -16.72 35.56 26.21
CA LEU A 94 -17.86 36.42 26.52
C LEU A 94 -17.43 37.48 27.53
N SER A 95 -17.61 38.76 27.21
CA SER A 95 -17.47 39.85 28.15
C SER A 95 -18.86 40.40 28.48
N TRP A 96 -19.46 39.91 29.56
CA TRP A 96 -20.79 40.33 29.97
C TRP A 96 -20.79 41.70 30.68
N GLU A 97 -21.87 42.46 30.51
CA GLU A 97 -22.23 43.55 31.42
C GLU A 97 -22.78 42.97 32.75
N SER A 98 -23.01 43.81 33.76
CA SER A 98 -23.78 43.47 34.96
C SER A 98 -25.10 42.77 34.62
N ALA A 99 -25.80 43.24 33.58
CA ALA A 99 -26.99 42.65 32.99
C ALA A 99 -26.65 41.43 32.10
N HIS A 100 -26.32 40.31 32.73
CA HIS A 100 -25.86 39.09 32.05
C HIS A 100 -26.91 37.96 32.00
N GLY A 101 -26.63 36.95 31.16
CA GLY A 101 -27.34 35.68 31.19
C GLY A 101 -26.89 34.81 32.36
N LYS A 102 -27.80 34.50 33.29
CA LYS A 102 -27.60 33.52 34.36
C LYS A 102 -27.67 32.09 33.80
N ALA A 103 -28.62 31.84 32.92
CA ALA A 103 -28.68 30.63 32.10
C ALA A 103 -28.53 30.99 30.62
N PHE A 104 -27.64 30.28 29.93
CA PHE A 104 -27.43 30.43 28.49
C PHE A 104 -26.80 29.18 27.86
N GLN A 105 -26.89 29.10 26.53
CA GLN A 105 -26.22 28.14 25.66
C GLN A 105 -25.30 28.87 24.68
N VAL A 106 -24.19 28.24 24.28
CA VAL A 106 -23.45 28.59 23.06
C VAL A 106 -23.74 27.52 22.03
N GLN A 107 -24.08 27.92 20.82
CA GLN A 107 -24.57 27.03 19.76
C GLN A 107 -23.86 27.32 18.44
N VAL A 108 -23.68 26.28 17.62
CA VAL A 108 -23.16 26.39 16.25
C VAL A 108 -24.17 25.86 15.22
N SER A 109 -24.13 26.42 14.01
CA SER A 109 -24.88 25.92 12.85
C SER A 109 -24.23 26.38 11.55
N ASP A 110 -24.47 25.68 10.43
CA ASP A 110 -24.12 26.16 9.09
C ASP A 110 -25.15 27.15 8.51
N SER A 111 -26.26 27.37 9.22
CA SER A 111 -27.41 28.15 8.77
C SER A 111 -27.93 29.11 9.85
N ALA A 112 -28.25 30.33 9.45
CA ALA A 112 -28.78 31.34 10.37
C ALA A 112 -30.26 31.10 10.73
N THR A 113 -31.02 30.32 9.94
CA THR A 113 -32.49 30.42 9.89
C THR A 113 -33.26 29.10 9.89
N ASP A 114 -32.64 27.94 9.63
CA ASP A 114 -33.39 26.66 9.52
C ASP A 114 -33.67 25.96 10.87
N GLY A 115 -33.07 26.45 11.96
CA GLY A 115 -33.26 25.91 13.30
C GLY A 115 -32.33 24.76 13.69
N SER A 116 -31.44 24.31 12.81
CA SER A 116 -30.47 23.22 13.05
C SER A 116 -29.26 23.68 13.88
N TRP A 117 -29.50 24.03 15.14
CA TRP A 117 -28.46 24.49 16.07
C TRP A 117 -28.00 23.37 16.99
N SER A 118 -26.67 23.20 17.08
CA SER A 118 -26.02 22.25 17.99
C SER A 118 -25.43 22.99 19.19
N ASP A 119 -25.79 22.57 20.40
CA ASP A 119 -25.20 23.10 21.64
C ASP A 119 -23.74 22.66 21.78
N VAL A 120 -22.83 23.61 21.94
CA VAL A 120 -21.40 23.37 22.23
C VAL A 120 -21.00 23.78 23.65
N TYR A 121 -21.86 24.53 24.34
CA TYR A 121 -21.75 24.85 25.77
C TYR A 121 -23.14 25.15 26.35
N SER A 122 -23.36 24.86 27.64
CA SER A 122 -24.55 25.31 28.38
C SER A 122 -24.26 25.55 29.86
N THR A 123 -25.00 26.48 30.47
CA THR A 123 -24.96 26.75 31.92
C THR A 123 -26.29 27.31 32.42
N THR A 124 -26.56 27.15 33.72
CA THR A 124 -27.76 27.69 34.42
C THR A 124 -27.40 28.56 35.64
N THR A 125 -26.11 28.73 35.91
CA THR A 125 -25.57 29.36 37.15
C THR A 125 -24.42 30.33 36.87
N SER A 126 -24.37 30.90 35.66
CA SER A 126 -23.40 31.93 35.28
C SER A 126 -23.43 33.11 36.26
N ALA A 127 -22.24 33.59 36.64
CA ALA A 127 -22.03 34.78 37.46
C ALA A 127 -21.76 36.05 36.63
N GLY A 128 -21.82 35.95 35.29
CA GLY A 128 -21.48 37.04 34.37
C GLY A 128 -19.97 37.31 34.30
N GLY A 129 -19.62 38.58 34.10
CA GLY A 129 -18.24 39.03 33.93
C GLY A 129 -17.58 38.52 32.65
N THR A 130 -16.26 38.43 32.65
CA THR A 130 -15.47 37.87 31.53
C THR A 130 -15.36 36.35 31.65
N GLN A 131 -15.70 35.63 30.60
CA GLN A 131 -15.73 34.17 30.54
C GLN A 131 -14.96 33.69 29.29
N SER A 132 -14.10 32.69 29.47
CA SER A 132 -13.46 31.95 28.38
C SER A 132 -13.97 30.52 28.45
N LEU A 133 -14.64 30.07 27.40
CA LEU A 133 -15.34 28.80 27.32
C LEU A 133 -14.64 27.94 26.27
N ASP A 134 -13.96 26.88 26.71
CA ASP A 134 -13.44 25.86 25.80
C ASP A 134 -14.63 25.05 25.27
N VAL A 135 -14.72 24.90 23.94
CA VAL A 135 -15.84 24.27 23.25
C VAL A 135 -15.33 23.37 22.13
N SER A 136 -16.18 22.51 21.60
CA SER A 136 -15.88 21.74 20.39
C SER A 136 -17.13 21.66 19.52
N GLY A 137 -17.03 22.15 18.29
CA GLY A 137 -18.09 22.06 17.31
C GLY A 137 -17.73 22.77 16.02
N THR A 138 -18.41 22.40 14.94
CA THR A 138 -18.19 22.95 13.60
C THR A 138 -19.44 23.68 13.13
N GLY A 139 -19.27 24.88 12.57
CA GLY A 139 -20.37 25.65 12.00
C GLY A 139 -19.92 26.99 11.43
N ARG A 140 -20.78 27.63 10.64
CA ARG A 140 -20.58 28.98 10.09
C ARG A 140 -21.05 30.09 11.02
N TYR A 141 -22.12 29.84 11.76
CA TYR A 141 -22.72 30.78 12.69
C TYR A 141 -22.50 30.32 14.12
N VAL A 142 -22.20 31.26 15.01
CA VAL A 142 -22.11 31.03 16.46
C VAL A 142 -23.14 31.90 17.15
N ARG A 143 -23.96 31.30 18.02
CA ARG A 143 -25.04 31.98 18.75
C ARG A 143 -24.89 31.81 20.26
N VAL A 144 -25.06 32.91 21.00
CA VAL A 144 -25.28 32.89 22.45
C VAL A 144 -26.78 33.02 22.69
N LEU A 145 -27.42 31.97 23.19
CA LEU A 145 -28.85 31.92 23.50
C LEU A 145 -29.05 32.03 25.01
N GLY A 146 -29.46 33.20 25.48
CA GLY A 146 -29.84 33.46 26.86
C GLY A 146 -31.25 32.94 27.18
N THR A 147 -31.36 32.12 28.23
CA THR A 147 -32.60 31.47 28.64
C THR A 147 -33.10 31.89 30.04
N GLN A 148 -32.23 32.47 30.88
CA GLN A 148 -32.63 33.19 32.09
C GLN A 148 -31.71 34.39 32.36
N ARG A 149 -32.26 35.59 32.58
CA ARG A 149 -31.49 36.79 32.97
C ARG A 149 -31.09 36.75 34.45
N ALA A 150 -29.92 37.34 34.74
CA ALA A 150 -29.43 37.49 36.11
C ALA A 150 -30.01 38.71 36.85
N THR A 151 -30.57 39.67 36.12
CA THR A 151 -31.13 40.93 36.65
C THR A 151 -32.50 41.22 36.04
N GLY A 152 -33.14 42.32 36.42
CA GLY A 152 -34.38 42.80 35.77
C GLY A 152 -34.17 43.35 34.35
N TRP A 153 -32.94 43.72 33.99
CA TRP A 153 -32.53 44.26 32.68
C TRP A 153 -32.31 43.15 31.65
N GLY A 154 -32.07 43.51 30.39
CA GLY A 154 -31.83 42.58 29.27
C GLY A 154 -30.55 41.73 29.43
N TYR A 155 -30.24 40.90 28.43
CA TYR A 155 -28.91 40.33 28.27
C TYR A 155 -28.02 41.37 27.59
N SER A 156 -26.80 41.56 28.07
CA SER A 156 -25.88 42.56 27.55
C SER A 156 -24.44 42.06 27.50
N LEU A 157 -23.80 42.18 26.34
CA LEU A 157 -22.41 41.78 26.08
C LEU A 157 -21.64 42.99 25.57
N TRP A 158 -20.48 43.26 26.18
CA TRP A 158 -19.45 44.16 25.66
C TRP A 158 -18.67 43.49 24.50
N GLU A 159 -18.47 42.16 24.53
CA GLU A 159 -17.77 41.44 23.47
C GLU A 159 -18.13 39.94 23.44
N LEU A 160 -18.20 39.37 22.25
CA LEU A 160 -18.36 37.96 21.89
C LEU A 160 -17.19 37.59 20.96
N GLY A 161 -16.18 36.95 21.53
CA GLY A 161 -15.05 36.41 20.77
C GLY A 161 -15.27 34.94 20.37
N VAL A 162 -14.86 34.58 19.16
CA VAL A 162 -14.86 33.19 18.68
C VAL A 162 -13.46 32.85 18.18
N PHE A 163 -12.96 31.67 18.54
CA PHE A 163 -11.62 31.20 18.15
C PHE A 163 -11.70 29.81 17.53
N THR A 164 -10.90 29.59 16.49
CA THR A 164 -10.90 28.36 15.69
C THR A 164 -9.58 27.62 15.84
N THR A 165 -9.56 26.32 15.55
CA THR A 165 -8.32 25.56 15.44
C THR A 165 -7.46 26.16 14.32
N THR A 166 -6.17 26.39 14.57
CA THR A 166 -5.27 26.85 13.50
C THR A 166 -4.67 25.66 12.77
N THR A 167 -5.26 25.29 11.63
CA THR A 167 -4.57 24.44 10.65
C THR A 167 -3.50 25.27 9.94
N SER A 168 -2.30 25.32 10.53
CA SER A 168 -1.12 25.68 9.76
C SER A 168 -0.98 24.65 8.63
N THR A 169 -1.06 25.08 7.37
CA THR A 169 -0.76 24.21 6.24
C THR A 169 0.63 23.61 6.47
N PRO A 170 0.77 22.27 6.59
CA PRO A 170 2.05 21.69 6.94
C PRO A 170 3.13 22.13 5.95
N GLY A 171 4.30 22.53 6.46
CA GLY A 171 5.40 23.01 5.64
C GLY A 171 5.91 21.91 4.71
N VAL A 172 5.73 22.09 3.41
CA VAL A 172 6.27 21.21 2.37
C VAL A 172 7.60 21.79 1.91
N THR A 173 8.70 21.28 2.46
CA THR A 173 10.04 21.68 2.07
C THR A 173 10.31 21.33 0.59
N PRO A 174 10.78 22.27 -0.25
CA PRO A 174 11.20 21.97 -1.60
C PRO A 174 12.34 20.95 -1.64
N THR A 175 12.27 20.00 -2.57
CA THR A 175 13.33 19.02 -2.80
C THR A 175 14.45 19.62 -3.64
N ASP A 176 15.70 19.56 -3.19
CA ASP A 176 16.88 19.77 -4.05
C ASP A 176 17.01 18.54 -4.98
N PRO A 177 16.87 18.68 -6.31
CA PRO A 177 16.95 17.56 -7.22
C PRO A 177 18.39 17.13 -7.52
N ARG A 178 19.42 17.85 -7.06
CA ARG A 178 20.84 17.49 -7.24
C ARG A 178 21.41 16.85 -5.97
N ASN A 179 21.00 17.34 -4.80
CA ASN A 179 21.41 16.80 -3.49
C ASN A 179 20.20 16.42 -2.62
N PRO A 180 19.29 15.54 -3.09
CA PRO A 180 18.14 15.12 -2.32
C PRO A 180 18.56 14.34 -1.06
N ASP A 181 18.06 14.75 0.10
CA ASP A 181 18.17 13.94 1.30
C ASP A 181 17.13 12.80 1.24
N PHE A 182 17.58 11.64 0.77
CA PHE A 182 16.79 10.39 0.75
C PHE A 182 16.71 9.68 2.12
N GLY A 183 17.26 10.26 3.19
CA GLY A 183 17.37 9.61 4.50
C GLY A 183 18.47 8.55 4.58
N PRO A 184 18.68 7.95 5.77
CA PRO A 184 19.86 7.13 6.08
C PRO A 184 19.87 5.73 5.44
N ASN A 185 18.77 5.32 4.82
CA ASN A 185 18.56 3.96 4.31
C ASN A 185 18.76 3.83 2.78
N VAL A 186 19.16 4.91 2.13
CA VAL A 186 19.54 4.94 0.70
C VAL A 186 21.04 5.15 0.58
N PHE A 187 21.72 4.19 -0.03
CA PHE A 187 23.16 4.25 -0.30
C PHE A 187 23.37 4.49 -1.79
N VAL A 188 23.98 5.62 -2.17
CA VAL A 188 24.29 5.94 -3.57
C VAL A 188 25.78 5.82 -3.83
N TYR A 189 26.16 4.95 -4.76
CA TYR A 189 27.55 4.71 -5.16
C TYR A 189 27.81 5.21 -6.57
N GLY A 190 28.85 6.04 -6.74
CA GLY A 190 29.37 6.47 -8.03
C GLY A 190 30.67 5.76 -8.41
N PRO A 191 31.18 5.90 -9.65
CA PRO A 191 32.48 5.36 -10.06
C PRO A 191 33.66 5.85 -9.20
N GLU A 192 33.50 7.00 -8.54
CA GLU A 192 34.42 7.58 -7.57
C GLU A 192 34.42 6.88 -6.18
N SER A 193 33.47 5.98 -5.93
CA SER A 193 33.29 5.34 -4.63
C SER A 193 34.26 4.18 -4.40
N SER A 194 34.67 4.00 -3.16
CA SER A 194 35.46 2.84 -2.72
C SER A 194 34.65 1.55 -2.92
N GLN A 195 35.08 0.69 -3.84
CA GLN A 195 34.42 -0.60 -4.11
C GLN A 195 34.48 -1.54 -2.90
N ALA A 196 35.53 -1.44 -2.06
CA ALA A 196 35.65 -2.21 -0.83
C ALA A 196 34.61 -1.79 0.22
N ASP A 197 34.39 -0.49 0.41
CA ASP A 197 33.36 0.01 1.36
C ASP A 197 31.93 -0.24 0.84
N MET A 198 31.75 -0.23 -0.49
CA MET A 198 30.52 -0.63 -1.16
C MET A 198 30.21 -2.11 -0.93
N GLN A 199 31.17 -3.03 -1.17
CA GLN A 199 30.98 -4.45 -0.91
C GLN A 199 30.74 -4.72 0.58
N ALA A 200 31.52 -4.10 1.48
CA ALA A 200 31.32 -4.22 2.92
C ALA A 200 29.93 -3.74 3.38
N ARG A 201 29.34 -2.74 2.69
CA ARG A 201 27.94 -2.34 2.92
C ARG A 201 26.95 -3.40 2.47
N PHE A 202 27.14 -4.00 1.29
CA PHE A 202 26.32 -5.11 0.81
C PHE A 202 26.40 -6.31 1.75
N ASP A 203 27.60 -6.68 2.20
CA ASP A 203 27.81 -7.78 3.14
C ASP A 203 27.09 -7.52 4.47
N ALA A 204 27.19 -6.30 5.01
CA ALA A 204 26.51 -5.91 6.23
C ALA A 204 24.97 -5.93 6.09
N ILE A 205 24.43 -5.43 4.98
CA ILE A 205 22.98 -5.49 4.69
C ILE A 205 22.54 -6.94 4.52
N SER A 206 23.28 -7.76 3.76
CA SER A 206 22.95 -9.17 3.52
C SER A 206 22.97 -9.97 4.83
N ALA A 207 23.98 -9.77 5.68
CA ALA A 207 24.06 -10.42 6.99
C ALA A 207 22.89 -10.01 7.92
N GLN A 208 22.55 -8.72 7.96
CA GLN A 208 21.44 -8.21 8.75
C GLN A 208 20.07 -8.70 8.24
N MET A 209 19.90 -8.75 6.91
CA MET A 209 18.61 -9.02 6.29
C MET A 209 18.40 -10.50 5.92
N LYS A 210 19.39 -11.39 6.11
CA LYS A 210 19.33 -12.81 5.71
C LYS A 210 18.08 -13.54 6.21
N THR A 211 17.75 -13.39 7.49
CA THR A 211 16.60 -14.03 8.15
C THR A 211 15.54 -13.01 8.61
N ASN A 212 15.69 -11.74 8.20
CA ASN A 212 14.90 -10.63 8.74
C ASN A 212 13.55 -10.47 8.00
N GLN A 213 12.74 -11.53 8.04
CA GLN A 213 11.50 -11.63 7.28
C GLN A 213 10.46 -10.58 7.70
N PHE A 214 10.30 -10.30 8.99
CA PHE A 214 9.25 -9.38 9.49
C PHE A 214 9.77 -8.09 10.13
N GLY A 215 11.09 -7.87 10.19
CA GLY A 215 11.65 -6.68 10.83
C GLY A 215 11.40 -5.36 10.08
N PRO A 216 11.62 -4.22 10.75
CA PRO A 216 11.29 -2.90 10.24
C PRO A 216 12.31 -2.31 9.24
N GLN A 217 13.48 -2.94 9.08
CA GLN A 217 14.56 -2.40 8.24
C GLN A 217 14.23 -2.54 6.75
N ARG A 218 14.61 -1.51 5.99
CA ARG A 218 14.35 -1.32 4.56
C ARG A 218 15.60 -0.68 3.97
N TYR A 219 16.06 -1.12 2.79
CA TYR A 219 17.28 -0.58 2.17
C TYR A 219 17.12 -0.41 0.66
N ALA A 220 17.66 0.69 0.13
CA ALA A 220 17.91 0.84 -1.30
C ALA A 220 19.41 1.11 -1.53
N VAL A 221 20.02 0.36 -2.44
CA VAL A 221 21.40 0.61 -2.90
C VAL A 221 21.37 0.96 -4.37
N LEU A 222 21.87 2.15 -4.70
CA LEU A 222 21.70 2.80 -5.99
C LEU A 222 23.07 3.05 -6.62
N PHE A 223 23.23 2.66 -7.87
CA PHE A 223 24.46 2.84 -8.64
C PHE A 223 24.30 3.98 -9.64
N LYS A 224 25.16 5.01 -9.61
CA LYS A 224 25.25 6.00 -10.69
C LYS A 224 25.72 5.32 -12.00
N PRO A 225 25.53 5.92 -13.19
CA PRO A 225 26.13 5.43 -14.42
C PRO A 225 27.63 5.14 -14.29
N GLY A 226 28.06 3.96 -14.75
CA GLY A 226 29.44 3.47 -14.62
C GLY A 226 29.57 1.95 -14.47
N THR A 227 30.79 1.49 -14.19
CA THR A 227 31.10 0.06 -14.00
C THR A 227 31.66 -0.21 -12.61
N TYR A 228 31.16 -1.27 -11.98
CA TYR A 228 31.42 -1.66 -10.60
C TYR A 228 31.82 -3.13 -10.56
N ASN A 229 32.56 -3.55 -9.54
CA ASN A 229 32.70 -4.97 -9.18
C ASN A 229 31.96 -5.18 -7.87
N ALA A 230 30.97 -6.08 -7.84
CA ALA A 230 30.17 -6.38 -6.65
C ALA A 230 29.58 -7.80 -6.72
N ASP A 231 29.55 -8.49 -5.59
CA ASP A 231 28.80 -9.73 -5.38
C ASP A 231 27.66 -9.45 -4.40
N VAL A 232 26.46 -9.26 -4.92
CA VAL A 232 25.30 -8.88 -4.12
C VAL A 232 24.37 -10.07 -3.93
N ASN A 233 24.36 -10.61 -2.70
CA ASN A 233 23.33 -11.54 -2.27
C ASN A 233 22.16 -10.78 -1.64
N LEU A 234 21.12 -10.56 -2.44
CA LEU A 234 19.95 -9.75 -2.15
C LEU A 234 18.97 -10.46 -1.20
N ARG A 235 18.72 -9.83 -0.05
CA ARG A 235 17.90 -10.37 1.04
C ARG A 235 16.61 -9.57 1.23
N PHE A 236 15.87 -9.88 2.30
CA PHE A 236 14.61 -9.23 2.63
C PHE A 236 14.70 -7.71 2.61
N TYR A 237 13.64 -7.08 2.10
CA TYR A 237 13.42 -5.64 1.99
C TYR A 237 14.60 -4.82 1.46
N THR A 238 15.35 -5.39 0.52
CA THR A 238 16.47 -4.72 -0.13
C THR A 238 16.13 -4.52 -1.60
N GLN A 239 16.25 -3.29 -2.09
CA GLN A 239 16.24 -2.97 -3.52
C GLN A 239 17.66 -2.62 -3.95
N VAL A 240 18.05 -3.09 -5.13
CA VAL A 240 19.23 -2.64 -5.85
C VAL A 240 18.80 -2.07 -7.19
N ALA A 241 19.28 -0.87 -7.54
CA ALA A 241 18.93 -0.27 -8.82
C ALA A 241 20.07 0.55 -9.46
N GLY A 242 20.10 0.58 -10.79
CA GLY A 242 20.90 1.53 -11.55
C GLY A 242 20.17 2.86 -11.76
N LEU A 243 20.91 3.97 -11.65
CA LEU A 243 20.47 5.33 -11.91
C LEU A 243 20.78 5.78 -13.35
N GLY A 244 20.94 4.82 -14.26
CA GLY A 244 21.00 5.07 -15.71
C GLY A 244 19.64 5.40 -16.31
N LEU A 245 19.63 5.93 -17.54
CA LEU A 245 18.41 5.96 -18.34
C LEU A 245 18.16 4.60 -19.02
N MET A 246 19.24 3.86 -19.28
CA MET A 246 19.26 2.50 -19.79
C MET A 246 19.95 1.56 -18.79
N PRO A 247 19.60 0.27 -18.74
CA PRO A 247 20.33 -0.69 -17.91
C PRO A 247 21.82 -0.78 -18.24
N ASP A 248 22.21 -0.63 -19.51
CA ASP A 248 23.62 -0.67 -19.93
C ASP A 248 24.45 0.55 -19.48
N ASP A 249 23.82 1.63 -18.99
CA ASP A 249 24.55 2.76 -18.39
C ASP A 249 25.22 2.36 -17.06
N VAL A 250 24.75 1.28 -16.42
CA VAL A 250 25.26 0.75 -15.16
C VAL A 250 25.65 -0.71 -15.36
N ASN A 251 26.91 -1.07 -15.15
CA ASN A 251 27.37 -2.47 -15.24
C ASN A 251 27.97 -2.94 -13.92
N VAL A 252 27.47 -4.06 -13.42
CA VAL A 252 28.06 -4.80 -12.27
C VAL A 252 28.78 -6.03 -12.80
N ASN A 253 30.11 -6.05 -12.68
CA ASN A 253 30.89 -7.27 -12.85
C ASN A 253 30.79 -8.10 -11.56
N GLY A 254 30.17 -9.27 -11.62
CA GLY A 254 29.85 -10.08 -10.44
C GLY A 254 28.43 -10.60 -10.50
N HIS A 255 27.65 -10.41 -9.44
CA HIS A 255 26.30 -11.00 -9.29
C HIS A 255 25.31 -10.04 -8.64
N ILE A 256 24.05 -10.11 -9.05
CA ILE A 256 22.89 -9.59 -8.31
C ILE A 256 21.92 -10.77 -8.07
N ARG A 257 22.29 -11.61 -7.08
CA ARG A 257 21.68 -12.91 -6.81
C ARG A 257 20.77 -12.93 -5.60
N VAL A 258 19.92 -13.93 -5.53
CA VAL A 258 19.16 -14.34 -4.34
C VAL A 258 19.44 -15.80 -4.04
N GLU A 259 19.93 -16.05 -2.82
CA GLU A 259 20.19 -17.39 -2.28
C GLU A 259 19.09 -17.79 -1.26
N ALA A 260 18.79 -19.09 -1.17
CA ALA A 260 17.86 -19.69 -0.19
C ALA A 260 18.57 -20.46 0.95
N ASP A 261 19.83 -20.13 1.20
CA ASP A 261 20.74 -20.67 2.24
C ASP A 261 20.35 -20.29 3.69
N TRP A 262 19.07 -20.08 3.98
CA TRP A 262 18.59 -19.62 5.29
C TRP A 262 17.37 -20.38 5.83
N LEU A 263 16.55 -20.99 4.95
CA LEU A 263 15.34 -21.71 5.34
C LEU A 263 15.46 -23.22 5.04
N GLN A 264 15.02 -24.00 6.02
CA GLN A 264 14.99 -25.46 6.00
C GLN A 264 13.94 -26.03 5.04
N GLN A 265 14.24 -27.18 4.45
CA GLN A 265 13.34 -28.01 3.66
C GLN A 265 13.23 -29.43 4.26
N GLY A 266 12.00 -29.83 4.59
CA GLY A 266 11.74 -31.14 5.23
C GLY A 266 12.32 -31.22 6.65
N ASP A 267 12.50 -32.45 7.16
CA ASP A 267 12.84 -32.69 8.57
C ASP A 267 14.33 -32.49 8.93
N ASP A 268 15.24 -32.40 7.94
CA ASP A 268 16.67 -32.17 8.19
C ASP A 268 16.99 -30.67 8.32
N PRO A 269 17.41 -30.16 9.49
CA PRO A 269 17.75 -28.76 9.68
C PRO A 269 18.96 -28.27 8.87
N ASN A 270 19.73 -29.18 8.28
CA ASN A 270 20.85 -28.85 7.40
C ASN A 270 20.45 -28.79 5.92
N ASN A 271 19.25 -29.26 5.56
CA ASN A 271 18.73 -29.17 4.20
C ASN A 271 18.22 -27.75 3.92
N LEU A 272 19.16 -26.82 3.78
CA LEU A 272 18.89 -25.43 3.45
C LEU A 272 18.78 -25.26 1.92
N GLY A 273 17.75 -24.54 1.49
CA GLY A 273 17.48 -24.32 0.06
C GLY A 273 16.03 -24.02 -0.27
N ASN A 274 15.16 -23.97 0.74
CA ASN A 274 13.76 -23.62 0.59
C ASN A 274 13.62 -22.12 0.28
N ALA A 275 13.26 -21.79 -0.96
CA ALA A 275 13.04 -20.42 -1.42
C ALA A 275 11.59 -19.94 -1.23
N THR A 276 10.65 -20.75 -0.70
CA THR A 276 9.22 -20.38 -0.61
C THR A 276 8.95 -19.13 0.23
N GLN A 277 9.92 -18.68 1.04
CA GLN A 277 9.82 -17.43 1.81
C GLN A 277 10.79 -16.33 1.35
N ASN A 278 11.45 -16.47 0.19
CA ASN A 278 12.35 -15.44 -0.35
C ASN A 278 11.57 -14.26 -0.98
N PHE A 279 10.88 -13.49 -0.14
CA PHE A 279 9.99 -12.38 -0.50
C PHE A 279 10.66 -10.99 -0.52
N TRP A 280 9.88 -9.99 -0.94
CA TRP A 280 10.07 -8.54 -0.72
C TRP A 280 11.46 -8.01 -1.07
N ARG A 281 11.85 -8.09 -2.34
CA ARG A 281 13.14 -7.54 -2.83
C ARG A 281 13.07 -7.16 -4.30
N GLY A 282 14.06 -6.41 -4.81
CA GLY A 282 14.08 -6.07 -6.23
C GLY A 282 15.45 -5.72 -6.79
N ALA A 283 15.67 -6.06 -8.05
CA ALA A 283 16.78 -5.64 -8.89
C ALA A 283 16.23 -4.88 -10.10
N GLU A 284 16.74 -3.69 -10.37
CA GLU A 284 16.16 -2.80 -11.39
C GLU A 284 17.18 -1.98 -12.21
N ASN A 285 16.95 -1.87 -13.52
CA ASN A 285 17.57 -0.86 -14.40
C ASN A 285 19.12 -0.86 -14.36
N LEU A 286 19.73 -2.05 -14.42
CA LEU A 286 21.18 -2.22 -14.53
C LEU A 286 21.53 -3.46 -15.35
N SER A 287 22.78 -3.52 -15.78
CA SER A 287 23.37 -4.70 -16.43
C SER A 287 24.31 -5.45 -15.48
N VAL A 288 24.35 -6.78 -15.61
CA VAL A 288 25.26 -7.66 -14.85
C VAL A 288 26.12 -8.46 -15.83
N THR A 289 27.43 -8.43 -15.61
CA THR A 289 28.40 -9.26 -16.32
C THR A 289 28.93 -10.32 -15.36
N LEU A 290 28.53 -11.58 -15.58
CA LEU A 290 28.91 -12.67 -14.67
C LEU A 290 30.41 -12.99 -14.77
N PRO A 291 31.03 -13.46 -13.67
CA PRO A 291 32.34 -14.10 -13.74
C PRO A 291 32.28 -15.33 -14.65
N ALA A 292 33.37 -15.60 -15.38
CA ALA A 292 33.43 -16.69 -16.35
C ALA A 292 33.05 -18.05 -15.74
N ASN A 293 32.17 -18.78 -16.42
CA ASN A 293 31.63 -20.09 -16.02
C ASN A 293 30.75 -20.07 -14.74
N GLN A 294 30.18 -18.93 -14.37
CA GLN A 294 29.19 -18.83 -13.30
C GLN A 294 27.79 -18.52 -13.85
N VAL A 295 26.77 -18.74 -13.02
CA VAL A 295 25.36 -18.46 -13.31
C VAL A 295 24.82 -17.46 -12.30
N GLU A 296 23.90 -16.59 -12.71
CA GLU A 296 23.12 -15.76 -11.80
C GLU A 296 22.08 -16.65 -11.12
N ARG A 297 21.92 -16.53 -9.81
CA ARG A 297 20.87 -17.25 -9.08
C ARG A 297 19.79 -16.28 -8.63
N TRP A 298 18.55 -16.51 -9.03
CA TRP A 298 17.39 -15.74 -8.61
C TRP A 298 16.39 -16.67 -7.92
N ALA A 299 16.81 -17.29 -6.81
CA ALA A 299 16.01 -18.25 -6.05
C ALA A 299 14.96 -17.53 -5.17
N VAL A 300 13.89 -17.08 -5.81
CA VAL A 300 12.87 -16.19 -5.21
C VAL A 300 11.48 -16.82 -5.10
N SER A 301 10.61 -16.19 -4.32
CA SER A 301 9.17 -16.39 -4.38
C SER A 301 8.42 -15.07 -4.63
N GLN A 302 7.17 -14.90 -4.16
CA GLN A 302 6.31 -13.75 -4.45
C GLN A 302 6.91 -12.39 -4.00
N ALA A 303 6.41 -11.30 -4.61
CA ALA A 303 6.87 -9.91 -4.38
C ALA A 303 8.39 -9.72 -4.56
N THR A 304 8.94 -10.33 -5.61
CA THR A 304 10.33 -10.16 -6.03
C THR A 304 10.43 -9.66 -7.46
N ALA A 305 11.03 -8.49 -7.63
CA ALA A 305 11.03 -7.77 -8.90
C ALA A 305 12.38 -7.89 -9.62
N TYR A 306 12.42 -8.51 -10.80
CA TYR A 306 13.58 -8.47 -11.70
C TYR A 306 13.18 -7.65 -12.93
N ARG A 307 13.47 -6.35 -12.91
CA ARG A 307 12.93 -5.38 -13.88
C ARG A 307 14.00 -4.68 -14.67
N ARG A 308 13.83 -4.55 -15.98
CA ARG A 308 14.70 -3.72 -16.81
C ARG A 308 16.18 -4.08 -16.64
N MET A 309 16.47 -5.38 -16.53
CA MET A 309 17.81 -5.89 -16.30
C MET A 309 18.46 -6.28 -17.63
N HIS A 310 19.79 -6.24 -17.72
CA HIS A 310 20.54 -6.87 -18.80
C HIS A 310 21.56 -7.85 -18.21
N LEU A 311 21.18 -9.13 -18.12
CA LEU A 311 22.04 -10.18 -17.61
C LEU A 311 22.86 -10.82 -18.74
N ARG A 312 24.17 -10.61 -18.73
CA ARG A 312 25.12 -11.19 -19.67
C ARG A 312 25.57 -12.57 -19.16
N GLY A 313 24.63 -13.52 -19.18
CA GLY A 313 24.85 -14.88 -18.70
C GLY A 313 23.56 -15.68 -18.48
N GLN A 314 23.69 -16.89 -17.96
CA GLN A 314 22.60 -17.81 -17.61
C GLN A 314 21.99 -17.48 -16.24
N ALA A 315 20.68 -17.66 -16.10
CA ALA A 315 19.93 -17.49 -14.85
C ALA A 315 19.34 -18.81 -14.36
N HIS A 316 19.50 -19.13 -13.06
CA HIS A 316 18.80 -20.22 -12.38
C HIS A 316 17.79 -19.65 -11.39
N LEU A 317 16.51 -20.01 -11.53
CA LEU A 317 15.42 -19.41 -10.74
C LEU A 317 15.15 -20.14 -9.40
N TRP A 318 15.97 -21.12 -9.03
CA TRP A 318 15.85 -21.90 -7.79
C TRP A 318 17.23 -22.12 -7.15
N ASN A 319 17.26 -22.67 -5.93
CA ASN A 319 18.50 -22.79 -5.15
C ASN A 319 19.40 -23.97 -5.57
N GLY A 320 19.02 -24.74 -6.59
CA GLY A 320 19.62 -26.04 -6.91
C GLY A 320 18.91 -27.20 -6.19
N TYR A 321 19.29 -28.42 -6.57
CA TYR A 321 18.75 -29.67 -6.00
C TYR A 321 17.21 -29.72 -6.01
N ASP A 322 16.60 -30.20 -4.92
CA ASP A 322 15.15 -30.33 -4.69
C ASP A 322 14.50 -29.10 -4.05
N GLY A 323 15.27 -28.01 -3.80
CA GLY A 323 14.82 -26.83 -3.07
C GLY A 323 13.55 -26.17 -3.66
N TRP A 324 12.49 -26.03 -2.87
CA TRP A 324 11.20 -25.47 -3.30
C TRP A 324 11.29 -23.98 -3.62
N ALA A 325 10.52 -23.50 -4.62
CA ALA A 325 10.43 -22.08 -4.97
C ALA A 325 9.05 -21.74 -5.56
N SER A 326 8.50 -20.56 -5.24
CA SER A 326 7.17 -20.10 -5.65
C SER A 326 7.19 -18.65 -6.19
N GLY A 327 8.04 -18.44 -7.19
CA GLY A 327 8.22 -17.17 -7.89
C GLY A 327 7.04 -16.83 -8.81
N GLY A 328 7.13 -15.77 -9.59
CA GLY A 328 8.20 -14.78 -9.65
C GLY A 328 8.08 -13.95 -10.93
N LEU A 329 8.89 -12.89 -11.02
CA LEU A 329 8.77 -11.88 -12.08
C LEU A 329 10.11 -11.61 -12.78
N ILE A 330 10.13 -11.73 -14.12
CA ILE A 330 11.13 -11.10 -15.00
C ILE A 330 10.38 -10.21 -16.00
N VAL A 331 10.66 -8.91 -16.03
CA VAL A 331 10.02 -7.98 -16.99
C VAL A 331 10.95 -6.94 -17.54
N ASP A 332 10.63 -6.46 -18.75
CA ASP A 332 11.41 -5.45 -19.48
C ASP A 332 12.90 -5.81 -19.63
N SER A 333 13.27 -7.08 -19.48
CA SER A 333 14.65 -7.50 -19.25
C SER A 333 15.23 -8.27 -20.42
N LYS A 334 16.55 -8.20 -20.56
CA LYS A 334 17.34 -9.01 -21.49
C LYS A 334 18.18 -10.01 -20.69
N ILE A 335 18.17 -11.26 -21.12
CA ILE A 335 19.02 -12.31 -20.57
C ILE A 335 19.69 -13.00 -21.75
N ASP A 336 21.02 -12.90 -21.81
CA ASP A 336 21.81 -13.41 -22.93
C ASP A 336 21.90 -14.95 -22.92
N GLY A 337 22.01 -15.55 -21.74
CA GLY A 337 22.02 -17.01 -21.57
C GLY A 337 20.64 -17.61 -21.32
N THR A 338 20.53 -18.94 -21.34
CA THR A 338 19.26 -19.63 -21.06
C THR A 338 18.79 -19.32 -19.65
N VAL A 339 17.48 -19.10 -19.47
CA VAL A 339 16.83 -19.06 -18.16
C VAL A 339 16.34 -20.46 -17.79
N ILE A 340 16.73 -20.96 -16.61
CA ILE A 340 16.37 -22.30 -16.15
C ILE A 340 15.47 -22.19 -14.91
N SER A 341 14.22 -22.66 -15.02
CA SER A 341 13.23 -22.58 -13.95
C SER A 341 13.56 -23.47 -12.75
N GLY A 342 14.12 -24.65 -13.02
CA GLY A 342 14.23 -25.74 -12.07
C GLY A 342 12.90 -26.04 -11.39
N SER A 343 12.90 -26.06 -10.06
CA SER A 343 11.75 -26.37 -9.19
C SER A 343 10.75 -25.23 -8.99
N GLN A 344 10.91 -24.08 -9.66
CA GLN A 344 9.93 -23.00 -9.61
C GLN A 344 8.53 -23.50 -9.97
N GLN A 345 7.56 -23.36 -9.07
CA GLN A 345 6.18 -23.81 -9.26
C GLN A 345 5.51 -23.09 -10.45
N GLN A 346 5.62 -21.77 -10.47
CA GLN A 346 5.12 -20.88 -11.52
C GLN A 346 6.08 -19.71 -11.73
N PHE A 347 5.95 -19.00 -12.85
CA PHE A 347 6.74 -17.79 -13.11
C PHE A 347 6.13 -16.95 -14.24
N LEU A 348 6.18 -15.61 -14.14
CA LEU A 348 5.82 -14.71 -15.23
C LEU A 348 7.07 -14.06 -15.84
N THR A 349 7.21 -14.19 -17.15
CA THR A 349 8.16 -13.40 -17.95
C THR A 349 7.43 -12.57 -19.01
N ARG A 350 7.36 -11.24 -18.87
CA ARG A 350 6.72 -10.37 -19.89
C ARG A 350 7.65 -9.33 -20.51
N ASN A 351 7.37 -8.93 -21.76
CA ASN A 351 8.07 -7.88 -22.50
C ASN A 351 9.62 -8.00 -22.41
N SER A 352 10.15 -9.21 -22.44
CA SER A 352 11.57 -9.49 -22.21
C SER A 352 12.20 -10.14 -23.44
N ASN A 353 13.53 -10.25 -23.44
CA ASN A 353 14.33 -10.85 -24.52
C ASN A 353 15.23 -11.95 -23.92
N LEU A 354 14.86 -13.21 -24.17
CA LEU A 354 15.58 -14.40 -23.71
C LEU A 354 16.39 -14.95 -24.88
N VAL A 355 17.65 -14.52 -25.02
CA VAL A 355 18.43 -14.74 -26.25
C VAL A 355 18.69 -16.23 -26.50
N ASP A 356 19.19 -16.94 -25.49
CA ASP A 356 19.35 -18.40 -25.48
C ASP A 356 18.12 -19.15 -24.89
N GLY A 357 16.96 -18.49 -24.83
CA GLY A 357 15.67 -19.07 -24.49
C GLY A 357 15.45 -19.49 -23.02
N TRP A 358 14.55 -20.45 -22.83
CA TRP A 358 14.07 -20.93 -21.53
C TRP A 358 14.10 -22.46 -21.42
N ALA A 359 14.37 -22.99 -20.23
CA ALA A 359 14.29 -24.42 -19.93
C ALA A 359 13.55 -24.70 -18.60
N GLY A 360 12.70 -25.73 -18.61
CA GLY A 360 11.96 -26.23 -17.45
C GLY A 360 10.53 -25.70 -17.32
N SER A 361 9.73 -26.40 -16.52
CA SER A 361 8.37 -26.04 -16.07
C SER A 361 7.98 -26.93 -14.89
N VAL A 362 7.10 -26.46 -14.02
CA VAL A 362 6.49 -27.29 -12.96
C VAL A 362 4.96 -27.29 -13.08
N TRP A 363 4.29 -26.15 -12.82
CA TRP A 363 2.82 -26.05 -12.95
C TRP A 363 2.36 -24.95 -13.92
N ASN A 364 3.04 -23.81 -13.97
CA ASN A 364 2.57 -22.66 -14.77
C ASN A 364 3.67 -21.64 -15.12
N MET A 365 4.35 -21.79 -16.26
CA MET A 365 5.28 -20.78 -16.77
C MET A 365 4.59 -19.93 -17.84
N VAL A 366 4.46 -18.63 -17.59
CA VAL A 366 3.71 -17.71 -18.46
C VAL A 366 4.64 -16.70 -19.12
N PHE A 367 4.48 -16.55 -20.43
CA PHE A 367 5.22 -15.63 -21.27
C PHE A 367 4.24 -14.69 -21.98
N ALA A 368 4.39 -13.38 -21.83
CA ALA A 368 3.53 -12.39 -22.49
C ALA A 368 4.39 -11.32 -23.19
N GLY A 369 4.36 -11.25 -24.52
CA GLY A 369 5.22 -10.32 -25.26
C GLY A 369 6.72 -10.62 -25.14
N THR A 370 7.12 -11.85 -24.82
CA THR A 370 8.53 -12.20 -24.57
C THR A 370 9.18 -12.80 -25.81
N GLN A 371 10.26 -12.19 -26.28
CA GLN A 371 11.10 -12.71 -27.35
C GLN A 371 11.97 -13.85 -26.80
N GLY A 372 12.12 -14.93 -27.58
CA GLY A 372 12.82 -16.14 -27.13
C GLY A 372 12.05 -17.01 -26.12
N ALA A 373 10.78 -16.69 -25.85
CA ALA A 373 9.89 -17.56 -25.09
C ALA A 373 9.73 -18.93 -25.78
N PRO A 374 9.50 -20.02 -25.02
CA PRO A 374 9.17 -21.31 -25.59
C PRO A 374 7.80 -21.25 -26.31
N ALA A 375 7.56 -22.17 -27.24
CA ALA A 375 6.27 -22.27 -27.89
C ALA A 375 5.16 -22.61 -26.86
N ASP A 376 3.96 -22.11 -27.11
CA ASP A 376 2.79 -22.42 -26.27
C ASP A 376 2.54 -23.93 -26.25
N HIS A 377 2.49 -24.50 -25.04
CA HIS A 377 2.32 -25.93 -24.82
C HIS A 377 1.85 -26.17 -23.39
N PHE A 378 0.71 -26.83 -23.20
CA PHE A 378 0.17 -27.14 -21.88
C PHE A 378 -0.64 -28.44 -21.94
N PRO A 379 -0.56 -29.36 -20.96
CA PRO A 379 0.04 -29.16 -19.63
C PRO A 379 1.49 -29.64 -19.43
N ASP A 380 2.10 -30.39 -20.35
CA ASP A 380 3.46 -30.95 -20.16
C ASP A 380 4.37 -30.78 -21.40
N PRO A 381 5.33 -29.82 -21.43
CA PRO A 381 5.60 -28.83 -20.38
C PRO A 381 4.42 -27.89 -20.14
N SER A 382 4.43 -27.16 -19.02
CA SER A 382 3.37 -26.25 -18.59
C SER A 382 3.69 -24.80 -19.00
N HIS A 383 3.73 -24.52 -20.30
CA HIS A 383 4.10 -23.24 -20.91
C HIS A 383 2.89 -22.53 -21.53
N THR A 384 2.54 -21.35 -21.02
CA THR A 384 1.54 -20.47 -21.63
C THR A 384 2.24 -19.31 -22.32
N THR A 385 2.19 -19.22 -23.64
CA THR A 385 2.91 -18.20 -24.41
C THR A 385 1.96 -17.35 -25.25
N VAL A 386 1.86 -16.07 -24.90
CA VAL A 386 1.08 -15.04 -25.58
C VAL A 386 2.06 -14.10 -26.30
N ASP A 387 1.96 -13.98 -27.63
CA ASP A 387 2.98 -13.32 -28.45
C ASP A 387 3.16 -11.81 -28.17
N THR A 388 2.11 -11.14 -27.70
CA THR A 388 2.11 -9.70 -27.36
C THR A 388 1.41 -9.45 -26.02
N SER A 389 1.91 -8.48 -25.25
CA SER A 389 1.18 -7.95 -24.09
C SER A 389 0.24 -6.83 -24.56
N PRO A 390 -1.10 -6.97 -24.47
CA PRO A 390 -2.05 -6.06 -25.13
C PRO A 390 -1.94 -4.58 -24.71
N VAL A 391 -1.74 -4.29 -23.43
CA VAL A 391 -1.51 -2.93 -22.93
C VAL A 391 -0.51 -3.00 -21.79
N THR A 392 0.62 -2.29 -21.91
CA THR A 392 1.64 -2.23 -20.86
C THR A 392 2.20 -0.83 -20.70
N ARG A 393 2.70 -0.52 -19.52
CA ARG A 393 3.52 0.66 -19.23
C ARG A 393 4.59 0.19 -18.27
N GLU A 394 5.86 0.43 -18.55
CA GLU A 394 6.91 -0.01 -17.63
C GLU A 394 6.96 0.89 -16.39
N LYS A 395 7.45 0.33 -15.27
CA LYS A 395 7.46 1.00 -13.97
C LYS A 395 8.29 2.30 -14.03
N PRO A 396 7.86 3.40 -13.38
CA PRO A 396 8.71 4.56 -13.14
C PRO A 396 9.97 4.20 -12.34
N TYR A 397 11.11 4.78 -12.73
CA TYR A 397 12.39 4.60 -12.03
C TYR A 397 13.13 5.92 -11.88
N LEU A 398 13.90 6.01 -10.79
CA LEU A 398 14.79 7.12 -10.49
C LEU A 398 16.07 6.97 -11.32
N TYR A 399 16.53 8.06 -11.94
CA TYR A 399 17.80 8.10 -12.67
C TYR A 399 18.49 9.46 -12.51
N LEU A 400 19.78 9.52 -12.89
CA LEU A 400 20.55 10.76 -12.98
C LEU A 400 20.65 11.21 -14.44
N ASP A 401 20.25 12.45 -14.72
CA ASP A 401 20.45 13.04 -16.04
C ASP A 401 21.90 13.51 -16.27
N GLY A 402 22.24 13.83 -17.52
CA GLY A 402 23.59 14.29 -17.90
C GLY A 402 24.03 15.62 -17.29
N SER A 403 23.15 16.32 -16.56
CA SER A 403 23.49 17.51 -15.80
C SER A 403 23.80 17.22 -14.31
N GLY A 404 23.62 15.97 -13.86
CA GLY A 404 23.71 15.55 -12.46
C GLY A 404 22.43 15.80 -11.65
N GLU A 405 21.27 15.94 -12.31
CA GLU A 405 19.98 16.08 -11.65
C GLU A 405 19.28 14.72 -11.54
N TYR A 406 18.78 14.38 -10.34
CA TYR A 406 17.88 13.24 -10.15
C TYR A 406 16.52 13.54 -10.79
N ARG A 407 16.04 12.59 -11.58
CA ARG A 407 14.74 12.63 -12.24
C ARG A 407 14.04 11.29 -12.12
N VAL A 408 12.73 11.29 -12.25
CA VAL A 408 11.96 10.06 -12.42
C VAL A 408 11.58 9.94 -13.89
N PHE A 409 12.05 8.87 -14.55
CA PHE A 409 11.63 8.53 -15.90
C PHE A 409 10.26 7.85 -15.85
N LEU A 410 9.39 8.24 -16.78
CA LEU A 410 8.03 7.76 -16.94
C LEU A 410 7.92 7.09 -18.31
N PRO A 411 8.09 5.74 -18.39
CA PRO A 411 7.92 5.00 -19.63
C PRO A 411 6.55 5.28 -20.27
N ALA A 412 6.54 5.34 -21.60
CA ALA A 412 5.33 5.51 -22.38
C ALA A 412 4.40 4.29 -22.27
N LEU A 413 3.10 4.51 -22.47
CA LEU A 413 2.14 3.44 -22.69
C LEU A 413 2.50 2.72 -24.00
N ARG A 414 2.54 1.40 -23.98
CA ARG A 414 2.72 0.53 -25.15
C ARG A 414 1.46 -0.32 -25.32
N ARG A 415 1.09 -0.59 -26.58
CA ARG A 415 0.03 -1.53 -26.96
C ARG A 415 0.63 -2.65 -27.80
N ASP A 416 0.09 -3.85 -27.66
CA ASP A 416 0.56 -5.08 -28.32
C ASP A 416 2.08 -5.26 -28.23
N SER A 417 2.64 -4.98 -27.05
CA SER A 417 4.07 -4.84 -26.85
C SER A 417 4.78 -6.20 -26.83
N ARG A 418 5.96 -6.25 -27.45
CA ARG A 418 6.81 -7.44 -27.52
C ARG A 418 8.28 -7.04 -27.40
N GLY A 419 9.03 -7.75 -26.58
CA GLY A 419 10.42 -7.42 -26.23
C GLY A 419 10.55 -6.19 -25.31
N THR A 420 11.80 -5.90 -24.96
CA THR A 420 12.17 -4.82 -24.04
C THR A 420 11.73 -3.43 -24.52
N SER A 421 11.57 -2.50 -23.60
CA SER A 421 11.23 -1.09 -23.85
C SER A 421 12.43 -0.19 -24.12
N TRP A 422 13.65 -0.76 -24.21
CA TRP A 422 14.89 0.01 -24.24
C TRP A 422 15.90 -0.42 -25.31
N GLU A 423 15.93 -1.69 -25.75
CA GLU A 423 16.88 -2.14 -26.80
C GLU A 423 16.69 -1.39 -28.13
N ASN A 424 15.48 -0.89 -28.41
CA ASN A 424 15.15 -0.14 -29.64
C ASN A 424 14.79 1.32 -29.35
N GLY A 425 15.42 1.91 -28.32
CA GLY A 425 15.10 3.23 -27.79
C GLY A 425 14.11 3.17 -26.62
N ASN A 426 14.06 4.23 -25.82
CA ASN A 426 13.35 4.28 -24.53
C ASN A 426 12.29 5.41 -24.54
N PRO A 427 11.08 5.17 -25.06
CA PRO A 427 10.04 6.19 -25.17
C PRO A 427 9.41 6.50 -23.80
N GLY A 428 9.30 7.78 -23.47
CA GLY A 428 8.75 8.25 -22.20
C GLY A 428 9.01 9.74 -21.96
N SER A 429 8.86 10.18 -20.71
CA SER A 429 9.13 11.55 -20.27
C SER A 429 9.84 11.56 -18.91
N SER A 430 10.48 12.67 -18.54
CA SER A 430 11.27 12.76 -17.29
C SER A 430 10.85 13.94 -16.42
N VAL A 431 10.32 13.63 -15.24
CA VAL A 431 9.94 14.65 -14.24
C VAL A 431 11.13 14.92 -13.31
N SER A 432 11.38 16.20 -12.97
CA SER A 432 12.44 16.57 -12.04
C SER A 432 12.12 16.08 -10.64
N LEU A 433 13.12 15.63 -9.87
CA LEU A 433 12.89 15.31 -8.46
C LEU A 433 12.47 16.55 -7.64
N ALA A 434 12.67 17.78 -8.14
CA ALA A 434 12.16 19.01 -7.53
C ALA A 434 10.62 19.05 -7.48
N ASP A 435 9.95 18.32 -8.38
CA ASP A 435 8.49 18.18 -8.44
C ASP A 435 7.96 17.04 -7.55
N PHE A 436 8.86 16.30 -6.89
CA PHE A 436 8.52 15.30 -5.88
C PHE A 436 8.67 15.88 -4.47
N TYR A 437 7.87 15.38 -3.55
CA TYR A 437 8.10 15.47 -2.12
C TYR A 437 8.72 14.15 -1.65
N VAL A 438 9.89 14.24 -1.02
CA VAL A 438 10.64 13.08 -0.50
C VAL A 438 10.10 12.74 0.90
N VAL A 439 9.19 11.77 0.95
CA VAL A 439 8.50 11.32 2.16
C VAL A 439 9.42 10.39 2.96
N LYS A 440 9.64 10.72 4.24
CA LYS A 440 10.43 9.92 5.19
C LYS A 440 9.55 9.27 6.27
N PRO A 441 9.97 8.18 6.91
CA PRO A 441 9.32 7.67 8.12
C PRO A 441 9.12 8.78 9.17
N GLY A 442 7.94 8.85 9.77
CA GLY A 442 7.54 9.92 10.69
C GLY A 442 6.95 11.17 10.04
N THR A 443 6.87 11.26 8.70
CA THR A 443 6.14 12.33 8.01
C THR A 443 4.62 12.15 8.22
N PRO A 444 3.88 13.14 8.78
CA PRO A 444 2.43 13.02 8.98
C PRO A 444 1.65 12.90 7.67
N ALA A 445 0.54 12.17 7.66
CA ALA A 445 -0.28 12.02 6.45
C ALA A 445 -0.86 13.36 5.97
N ALA A 446 -1.14 14.29 6.89
CA ALA A 446 -1.52 15.67 6.57
C ALA A 446 -0.47 16.41 5.72
N THR A 447 0.82 16.22 6.00
CA THR A 447 1.92 16.82 5.22
C THR A 447 2.06 16.20 3.84
N ILE A 448 1.91 14.87 3.75
CA ILE A 448 1.91 14.14 2.47
C ILE A 448 0.76 14.63 1.58
N ASN A 449 -0.44 14.76 2.13
CA ASN A 449 -1.62 15.26 1.43
C ASN A 449 -1.48 16.75 1.06
N ALA A 450 -0.86 17.58 1.90
CA ALA A 450 -0.56 18.97 1.57
C ALA A 450 0.41 19.07 0.37
N ALA A 451 1.43 18.21 0.30
CA ALA A 451 2.34 18.15 -0.85
C ALA A 451 1.61 17.74 -2.15
N LEU A 452 0.75 16.73 -2.09
CA LEU A 452 -0.10 16.32 -3.22
C LEU A 452 -1.01 17.46 -3.70
N ALA A 453 -1.65 18.19 -2.77
CA ALA A 453 -2.49 19.34 -3.07
C ALA A 453 -1.71 20.52 -3.68
N GLN A 454 -0.43 20.69 -3.30
CA GLN A 454 0.50 21.66 -3.89
C GLN A 454 1.07 21.22 -5.25
N GLY A 455 0.56 20.15 -5.85
CA GLY A 455 0.99 19.69 -7.18
C GLY A 455 2.22 18.79 -7.18
N LYS A 456 2.75 18.37 -6.01
CA LYS A 456 3.90 17.45 -5.95
C LYS A 456 3.52 16.01 -6.26
N HIS A 457 4.50 15.25 -6.71
CA HIS A 457 4.53 13.79 -6.70
C HIS A 457 5.12 13.28 -5.37
N LEU A 458 5.12 11.97 -5.12
CA LEU A 458 5.69 11.39 -3.90
C LEU A 458 6.84 10.43 -4.22
N LEU A 459 7.96 10.59 -3.51
CA LEU A 459 9.01 9.59 -3.42
C LEU A 459 9.06 9.07 -1.98
N LEU A 460 8.68 7.82 -1.75
CA LEU A 460 8.70 7.17 -0.43
C LEU A 460 10.08 6.56 -0.18
N THR A 461 10.84 7.10 0.76
CA THR A 461 12.18 6.58 1.12
C THR A 461 12.08 5.25 1.90
N PRO A 462 13.11 4.40 1.93
CA PRO A 462 13.02 3.09 2.58
C PRO A 462 12.76 3.20 4.10
N GLY A 463 11.63 2.67 4.54
CA GLY A 463 11.25 2.54 5.94
C GLY A 463 9.76 2.19 6.10
N ILE A 464 9.28 2.15 7.36
CA ILE A 464 7.85 2.04 7.66
C ILE A 464 7.28 3.44 7.93
N HIS A 465 6.32 3.85 7.11
CA HIS A 465 5.56 5.07 7.23
C HIS A 465 4.24 4.76 7.93
N GLN A 466 4.18 5.06 9.23
CA GLN A 466 2.94 4.97 10.01
C GLN A 466 2.01 6.12 9.59
N LEU A 467 0.77 5.79 9.23
CA LEU A 467 -0.22 6.74 8.73
C LEU A 467 -1.37 6.87 9.73
N ASP A 468 -1.61 8.10 10.19
CA ASP A 468 -2.75 8.52 11.00
C ASP A 468 -4.01 8.81 10.16
N ASP A 469 -3.80 9.20 8.90
CA ASP A 469 -4.84 9.42 7.91
C ASP A 469 -4.45 8.87 6.52
N THR A 470 -5.44 8.73 5.63
CA THR A 470 -5.27 8.22 4.27
C THR A 470 -4.45 9.18 3.39
N ILE A 471 -3.51 8.65 2.59
CA ILE A 471 -2.87 9.39 1.50
C ILE A 471 -3.85 9.47 0.32
N ARG A 472 -4.21 10.68 -0.14
CA ARG A 472 -5.26 10.90 -1.16
C ARG A 472 -4.69 11.46 -2.45
N VAL A 473 -4.55 10.60 -3.46
CA VAL A 473 -4.02 10.95 -4.78
C VAL A 473 -5.16 11.37 -5.71
N THR A 474 -5.48 12.67 -5.72
CA THR A 474 -6.63 13.22 -6.47
C THR A 474 -6.27 13.84 -7.82
N ARG A 475 -4.97 14.10 -8.08
CA ARG A 475 -4.50 14.80 -9.28
C ARG A 475 -4.08 13.80 -10.37
N PRO A 476 -4.54 13.95 -11.63
CA PRO A 476 -4.11 13.09 -12.73
C PRO A 476 -2.58 13.15 -12.95
N ASN A 477 -2.03 12.10 -13.54
CA ASN A 477 -0.61 11.89 -13.79
C ASN A 477 0.29 11.87 -12.53
N THR A 478 -0.28 11.75 -11.33
CA THR A 478 0.52 11.71 -10.10
C THR A 478 1.32 10.41 -9.98
N VAL A 479 2.63 10.55 -9.74
CA VAL A 479 3.53 9.43 -9.42
C VAL A 479 3.67 9.30 -7.90
N VAL A 480 3.56 8.07 -7.40
CA VAL A 480 3.95 7.65 -6.06
C VAL A 480 4.95 6.51 -6.21
N LEU A 481 6.25 6.81 -6.06
CA LEU A 481 7.35 5.87 -6.23
C LEU A 481 7.98 5.55 -4.87
N GLY A 482 8.04 4.27 -4.50
CA GLY A 482 8.77 3.77 -3.35
C GLY A 482 10.17 3.29 -3.70
N LEU A 483 11.10 3.48 -2.76
CA LEU A 483 12.44 2.91 -2.78
C LEU A 483 12.59 1.89 -1.66
N GLY A 484 13.34 0.81 -1.91
CA GLY A 484 13.74 -0.14 -0.87
C GLY A 484 12.59 -0.82 -0.15
N LEU A 485 11.48 -1.11 -0.84
CA LEU A 485 10.25 -1.68 -0.25
C LEU A 485 9.68 -0.80 0.87
N ALA A 486 9.69 0.53 0.67
CA ALA A 486 8.99 1.49 1.51
C ALA A 486 7.58 0.99 1.86
N THR A 487 7.24 1.00 3.14
CA THR A 487 6.05 0.33 3.67
C THR A 487 5.08 1.36 4.25
N LEU A 488 3.82 1.37 3.82
CA LEU A 488 2.76 2.20 4.35
C LEU A 488 1.93 1.38 5.35
N THR A 489 1.73 1.89 6.57
CA THR A 489 0.96 1.20 7.63
C THR A 489 -0.12 2.11 8.19
N PRO A 490 -1.41 1.88 7.89
CA PRO A 490 -2.49 2.67 8.46
C PRO A 490 -2.74 2.28 9.92
N THR A 491 -2.73 3.26 10.82
CA THR A 491 -2.86 3.04 12.27
C THR A 491 -4.30 3.21 12.78
N THR A 492 -5.15 3.90 12.02
CA THR A 492 -6.50 4.35 12.44
C THR A 492 -7.65 3.54 11.81
N GLY A 493 -7.36 2.45 11.09
CA GLY A 493 -8.39 1.65 10.40
C GLY A 493 -8.95 2.31 9.13
N LYS A 494 -8.28 3.35 8.61
CA LYS A 494 -8.55 3.94 7.29
C LYS A 494 -7.70 3.25 6.22
N ALA A 495 -8.04 3.46 4.94
CA ALA A 495 -7.16 3.09 3.84
C ALA A 495 -5.79 3.76 3.97
N ALA A 496 -4.72 3.08 3.58
CA ALA A 496 -3.38 3.65 3.55
C ALA A 496 -3.25 4.68 2.41
N LEU A 497 -3.77 4.32 1.23
CA LEU A 497 -3.78 5.18 0.06
C LEU A 497 -5.08 4.99 -0.73
N THR A 498 -5.64 6.09 -1.23
CA THR A 498 -6.72 6.09 -2.22
C THR A 498 -6.36 6.98 -3.41
N THR A 499 -6.82 6.63 -4.61
CA THR A 499 -6.81 7.53 -5.77
C THR A 499 -8.22 7.98 -6.11
N SER A 500 -8.37 9.19 -6.65
CA SER A 500 -9.59 9.53 -7.38
C SER A 500 -9.63 8.86 -8.74
N ASP A 501 -10.81 8.83 -9.37
CA ASP A 501 -10.99 8.27 -10.72
C ASP A 501 -10.44 9.23 -11.80
N VAL A 502 -9.12 9.24 -11.98
CA VAL A 502 -8.38 10.19 -12.83
C VAL A 502 -7.24 9.52 -13.61
N ASP A 503 -6.96 10.07 -14.81
CA ASP A 503 -5.92 9.59 -15.71
C ASP A 503 -4.52 9.44 -15.08
N GLY A 504 -3.79 8.42 -15.52
CA GLY A 504 -2.33 8.43 -15.54
C GLY A 504 -1.62 8.33 -14.19
N VAL A 505 -2.33 8.05 -13.09
CA VAL A 505 -1.70 7.82 -11.78
C VAL A 505 -0.77 6.61 -11.87
N ARG A 506 0.42 6.72 -11.27
CA ARG A 506 1.43 5.65 -11.27
C ARG A 506 1.85 5.35 -9.84
N LEU A 507 1.42 4.21 -9.33
CA LEU A 507 1.80 3.68 -8.02
C LEU A 507 2.89 2.62 -8.21
N ALA A 508 4.04 2.77 -7.54
CA ALA A 508 5.21 1.94 -7.84
C ALA A 508 6.06 1.61 -6.60
N GLY A 509 6.44 0.34 -6.40
CA GLY A 509 7.55 -0.06 -5.54
C GLY A 509 7.35 0.08 -4.02
N PHE A 510 6.14 -0.14 -3.51
CA PHE A 510 5.84 -0.04 -2.07
C PHE A 510 4.95 -1.19 -1.56
N LEU A 511 5.08 -1.47 -0.26
CA LEU A 511 4.23 -2.40 0.48
C LEU A 511 3.17 -1.63 1.27
N VAL A 512 1.94 -2.13 1.32
CA VAL A 512 0.93 -1.70 2.29
C VAL A 512 0.77 -2.80 3.35
N ASP A 513 1.09 -2.50 4.59
CA ASP A 513 1.06 -3.46 5.70
C ASP A 513 -0.09 -3.13 6.66
N ALA A 514 -1.05 -4.03 6.82
CA ALA A 514 -2.31 -3.73 7.52
C ALA A 514 -2.12 -3.42 9.00
N GLY A 515 -2.75 -2.34 9.47
CA GLY A 515 -2.83 -2.00 10.89
C GLY A 515 -3.64 -3.01 11.71
N VAL A 516 -3.43 -3.01 13.03
CA VAL A 516 -4.22 -3.82 13.99
C VAL A 516 -5.71 -3.45 14.01
N GLN A 517 -6.05 -2.24 13.57
CA GLN A 517 -7.42 -1.78 13.34
C GLN A 517 -7.87 -2.18 11.94
N ASN A 518 -9.02 -2.86 11.84
CA ASN A 518 -9.55 -3.33 10.55
C ASN A 518 -9.84 -2.18 9.60
N SER A 519 -9.14 -2.17 8.47
CA SER A 519 -9.40 -1.23 7.38
C SER A 519 -10.46 -1.79 6.43
N PRO A 520 -11.55 -1.06 6.11
CA PRO A 520 -12.57 -1.52 5.14
C PRO A 520 -11.99 -1.79 3.74
N VAL A 521 -10.96 -1.02 3.37
CA VAL A 521 -10.07 -1.23 2.24
C VAL A 521 -8.66 -0.74 2.63
N LEU A 522 -7.57 -1.40 2.18
CA LEU A 522 -6.19 -0.89 2.42
C LEU A 522 -5.71 0.04 1.29
N LEU A 523 -5.98 -0.36 0.04
CA LEU A 523 -5.67 0.38 -1.18
C LEU A 523 -6.91 0.45 -2.09
N GLU A 524 -7.32 1.65 -2.47
CA GLU A 524 -8.46 1.86 -3.38
C GLU A 524 -8.05 2.72 -4.59
N ILE A 525 -8.35 2.23 -5.78
CA ILE A 525 -8.03 2.88 -7.06
C ILE A 525 -9.33 3.35 -7.69
N GLY A 526 -9.54 4.67 -7.72
CA GLY A 526 -10.80 5.31 -8.10
C GLY A 526 -11.78 5.38 -6.92
N ASP A 527 -12.30 6.56 -6.61
CA ASP A 527 -13.17 6.85 -5.46
C ASP A 527 -14.68 6.72 -5.77
N GLY A 528 -15.02 6.09 -6.89
CA GLY A 528 -16.40 5.88 -7.33
C GLY A 528 -16.63 6.34 -8.77
N GLY A 529 -16.01 5.63 -9.70
CA GLY A 529 -16.17 5.82 -11.13
C GLY A 529 -15.63 4.61 -11.88
N ALA A 530 -16.07 4.46 -13.12
CA ALA A 530 -15.60 3.46 -14.09
C ALA A 530 -15.39 4.16 -15.44
N ASN A 531 -14.81 5.36 -15.40
CA ASN A 531 -14.55 6.16 -16.59
C ASN A 531 -13.49 5.49 -17.48
N ASP A 532 -13.62 5.66 -18.81
CA ASP A 532 -12.61 5.22 -19.78
C ASP A 532 -11.32 6.03 -19.57
N HIS A 533 -10.24 5.31 -19.24
CA HIS A 533 -8.89 5.86 -19.10
C HIS A 533 -7.92 5.22 -20.10
N SER A 534 -8.41 4.52 -21.13
CA SER A 534 -7.64 3.72 -22.09
C SER A 534 -6.48 4.46 -22.77
N ALA A 535 -6.58 5.77 -22.95
CA ALA A 535 -5.53 6.60 -23.51
C ALA A 535 -4.36 6.85 -22.54
N ASN A 536 -4.62 6.89 -21.24
CA ASN A 536 -3.64 7.14 -20.18
C ASN A 536 -4.10 6.50 -18.85
N PRO A 537 -4.07 5.17 -18.74
CA PRO A 537 -4.66 4.47 -17.60
C PRO A 537 -3.91 4.76 -16.31
N THR A 538 -4.53 4.49 -15.16
CA THR A 538 -3.79 4.34 -13.90
C THR A 538 -3.00 3.02 -13.90
N SER A 539 -1.83 2.98 -13.27
CA SER A 539 -1.04 1.73 -13.17
C SER A 539 -0.36 1.52 -11.82
N LEU A 540 -0.30 0.25 -11.44
CA LEU A 540 0.33 -0.26 -10.22
C LEU A 540 1.50 -1.16 -10.63
N HIS A 541 2.66 -0.97 -10.02
CA HIS A 541 3.87 -1.74 -10.30
C HIS A 541 4.62 -2.12 -9.03
N ASP A 542 4.87 -3.39 -8.76
CA ASP A 542 5.53 -3.82 -7.51
C ASP A 542 4.82 -3.24 -6.27
N VAL A 543 3.48 -3.21 -6.32
CA VAL A 543 2.63 -2.74 -5.22
C VAL A 543 2.11 -3.97 -4.49
N TYR A 544 2.56 -4.14 -3.26
CA TYR A 544 2.30 -5.33 -2.45
C TYR A 544 1.40 -5.00 -1.27
N LEU A 545 0.64 -5.98 -0.78
CA LEU A 545 -0.26 -5.83 0.36
C LEU A 545 -0.12 -7.01 1.32
N ARG A 546 -0.02 -6.74 2.62
CA ARG A 546 0.10 -7.73 3.70
C ARG A 546 -0.97 -7.54 4.77
N VAL A 547 -1.59 -8.64 5.20
CA VAL A 547 -2.54 -8.70 6.33
C VAL A 547 -2.07 -9.75 7.34
N GLY A 548 -1.30 -9.34 8.34
CA GLY A 548 -0.73 -10.23 9.36
C GLY A 548 0.80 -10.40 9.25
N GLY A 549 1.38 -11.28 10.06
CA GLY A 549 2.78 -11.75 9.95
C GLY A 549 3.80 -10.83 10.64
N SER A 550 3.71 -9.52 10.45
CA SER A 550 4.48 -8.51 11.21
C SER A 550 3.78 -8.07 12.51
N GLN A 551 2.46 -8.24 12.57
CA GLN A 551 1.55 -7.87 13.66
C GLN A 551 0.17 -8.50 13.36
N ALA A 552 -0.79 -8.40 14.29
CA ALA A 552 -2.18 -8.84 14.06
C ALA A 552 -2.98 -7.87 13.15
N GLY A 553 -2.48 -7.64 11.93
CA GLY A 553 -3.03 -6.72 10.94
C GLY A 553 -4.34 -7.19 10.31
N LYS A 554 -5.26 -6.27 9.98
CA LYS A 554 -6.65 -6.60 9.61
C LYS A 554 -7.17 -5.77 8.43
N ALA A 555 -7.85 -6.42 7.50
CA ALA A 555 -8.51 -5.74 6.39
C ALA A 555 -9.80 -6.47 5.97
N THR A 556 -10.79 -5.71 5.51
CA THR A 556 -12.00 -6.31 4.91
C THR A 556 -11.78 -6.59 3.43
N VAL A 557 -11.26 -5.62 2.69
CA VAL A 557 -10.69 -5.83 1.35
C VAL A 557 -9.26 -5.31 1.37
N SER A 558 -8.30 -6.03 0.80
CA SER A 558 -6.93 -5.49 0.72
C SER A 558 -6.83 -4.47 -0.42
N MET A 559 -7.12 -4.86 -1.66
CA MET A 559 -7.11 -3.96 -2.82
C MET A 559 -8.48 -3.89 -3.50
N ARG A 560 -8.96 -2.68 -3.78
CA ARG A 560 -10.13 -2.44 -4.64
C ARG A 560 -9.73 -1.59 -5.85
N VAL A 561 -10.12 -2.03 -7.05
CA VAL A 561 -9.86 -1.34 -8.31
C VAL A 561 -11.19 -0.98 -8.96
N ASN A 562 -11.60 0.28 -8.82
CA ASN A 562 -12.83 0.82 -9.39
C ASN A 562 -12.59 1.42 -10.77
N SER A 563 -11.47 2.14 -10.97
CA SER A 563 -11.10 2.74 -12.26
C SER A 563 -10.92 1.70 -13.36
N SER A 564 -11.61 1.91 -14.49
CA SER A 564 -11.43 1.12 -15.72
C SER A 564 -10.03 1.30 -16.31
N ASP A 565 -9.65 0.41 -17.24
CA ASP A 565 -8.35 0.37 -17.93
C ASP A 565 -7.10 0.22 -17.03
N THR A 566 -7.28 0.10 -15.71
CA THR A 566 -6.16 0.05 -14.76
C THR A 566 -5.20 -1.09 -15.11
N ILE A 567 -3.90 -0.77 -15.17
CA ILE A 567 -2.83 -1.76 -15.38
C ILE A 567 -2.29 -2.19 -14.01
N ILE A 568 -2.53 -3.43 -13.61
CA ILE A 568 -1.95 -4.06 -12.43
C ILE A 568 -0.75 -4.89 -12.90
N ASP A 569 0.48 -4.53 -12.54
CA ASP A 569 1.69 -5.19 -13.07
C ASP A 569 2.66 -5.57 -11.95
N HIS A 570 2.60 -6.84 -11.55
CA HIS A 570 3.23 -7.42 -10.37
C HIS A 570 2.65 -6.86 -9.06
N THR A 571 1.65 -7.57 -8.55
CA THR A 571 1.02 -7.28 -7.26
C THR A 571 0.86 -8.60 -6.50
N TRP A 572 1.33 -8.60 -5.25
CA TRP A 572 1.10 -9.68 -4.29
C TRP A 572 0.21 -9.18 -3.17
N VAL A 573 -0.91 -9.85 -2.95
CA VAL A 573 -1.91 -9.51 -1.94
C VAL A 573 -2.06 -10.70 -1.01
N TRP A 574 -1.38 -10.63 0.13
CA TRP A 574 -1.15 -11.78 1.01
C TRP A 574 -1.82 -11.57 2.36
N ARG A 575 -2.81 -12.40 2.68
CA ARG A 575 -3.18 -12.60 4.09
C ARG A 575 -2.17 -13.57 4.67
N ALA A 576 -1.45 -13.15 5.71
CA ALA A 576 -0.33 -13.93 6.21
C ALA A 576 -0.77 -15.32 6.70
N ASP A 577 -0.05 -16.37 6.26
CA ASP A 577 -0.17 -17.76 6.71
C ASP A 577 0.83 -18.11 7.83
N HIS A 578 1.88 -17.30 8.00
CA HIS A 578 2.89 -17.45 9.06
C HIS A 578 3.40 -16.09 9.59
N GLY A 579 4.02 -16.13 10.78
CA GLY A 579 4.55 -14.96 11.48
C GLY A 579 3.71 -14.56 12.71
N GLU A 580 3.89 -13.34 13.19
CA GLU A 580 3.16 -12.81 14.35
C GLU A 580 1.71 -12.46 13.98
N GLY A 581 0.78 -12.71 14.91
CA GLY A 581 -0.62 -12.29 14.77
C GLY A 581 -1.41 -13.04 13.69
N VAL A 582 -0.96 -14.23 13.29
CA VAL A 582 -1.61 -15.06 12.27
C VAL A 582 -2.50 -16.14 12.89
N SER A 583 -3.78 -16.13 12.48
CA SER A 583 -4.75 -17.20 12.62
C SER A 583 -6.09 -16.76 12.02
N TRP A 584 -7.06 -17.68 11.91
CA TRP A 584 -8.40 -17.42 11.37
C TRP A 584 -9.12 -16.23 12.03
N THR A 585 -8.74 -15.85 13.25
CA THR A 585 -9.34 -14.72 13.99
C THR A 585 -8.35 -13.59 14.31
N ALA A 586 -7.04 -13.79 14.18
CA ALA A 586 -6.03 -12.79 14.54
C ALA A 586 -5.77 -11.79 13.40
N ASN A 587 -5.64 -12.26 12.16
CA ASN A 587 -5.46 -11.44 10.96
C ASN A 587 -6.62 -11.62 9.96
N PRO A 588 -7.89 -11.30 10.31
CA PRO A 588 -9.00 -11.42 9.38
C PRO A 588 -8.79 -10.61 8.10
N GLY A 589 -9.09 -11.26 6.98
CA GLY A 589 -8.94 -10.78 5.63
C GLY A 589 -10.04 -11.38 4.77
N ARG A 590 -11.11 -10.63 4.47
CA ARG A 590 -12.29 -11.22 3.80
C ARG A 590 -12.03 -11.47 2.31
N ASN A 591 -11.63 -10.45 1.56
CA ASN A 591 -11.26 -10.56 0.14
C ASN A 591 -9.90 -9.93 -0.10
N GLY A 592 -9.07 -10.53 -0.96
CA GLY A 592 -7.78 -9.96 -1.32
C GLY A 592 -7.95 -8.82 -2.29
N VAL A 593 -8.49 -9.13 -3.48
CA VAL A 593 -8.65 -8.18 -4.57
C VAL A 593 -10.08 -8.16 -5.06
N VAL A 594 -10.63 -6.96 -5.24
CA VAL A 594 -11.94 -6.74 -5.88
C VAL A 594 -11.76 -5.78 -7.06
N VAL A 595 -11.95 -6.26 -8.28
CA VAL A 595 -11.90 -5.46 -9.51
C VAL A 595 -13.31 -5.15 -9.97
N ASN A 596 -13.67 -3.86 -9.98
CA ASN A 596 -14.96 -3.35 -10.43
C ASN A 596 -14.88 -2.64 -11.79
N GLY A 597 -13.73 -2.03 -12.12
CA GLY A 597 -13.52 -1.35 -13.40
C GLY A 597 -13.55 -2.31 -14.59
N ASP A 598 -14.04 -1.81 -15.74
CA ASP A 598 -14.00 -2.51 -17.01
C ASP A 598 -12.57 -2.42 -17.64
N ASP A 599 -12.24 -3.33 -18.56
CA ASP A 599 -10.99 -3.36 -19.35
C ASP A 599 -9.66 -3.31 -18.54
N VAL A 600 -9.72 -3.59 -17.24
CA VAL A 600 -8.55 -3.74 -16.35
C VAL A 600 -7.65 -4.90 -16.81
N VAL A 601 -6.35 -4.68 -16.87
CA VAL A 601 -5.36 -5.71 -17.22
C VAL A 601 -4.43 -6.00 -16.04
N ALA A 602 -4.23 -7.29 -15.75
CA ALA A 602 -3.36 -7.76 -14.69
C ALA A 602 -2.23 -8.66 -15.25
N TYR A 603 -0.99 -8.35 -14.89
CA TYR A 603 0.21 -9.15 -15.16
C TYR A 603 0.81 -9.57 -13.82
N GLY A 604 0.93 -10.87 -13.54
CA GLY A 604 1.56 -11.37 -12.33
C GLY A 604 0.76 -10.97 -11.09
N LEU A 605 -0.48 -11.44 -11.02
CA LEU A 605 -1.38 -11.19 -9.91
C LEU A 605 -1.36 -12.39 -8.95
N PHE A 606 -0.81 -12.18 -7.77
CA PHE A 606 -0.66 -13.18 -6.72
C PHE A 606 -1.57 -12.80 -5.56
N VAL A 607 -2.55 -13.64 -5.18
CA VAL A 607 -3.52 -13.30 -4.12
C VAL A 607 -3.80 -14.52 -3.25
N GLU A 608 -3.57 -14.45 -1.95
CA GLU A 608 -3.45 -15.66 -1.12
C GLU A 608 -4.08 -15.57 0.27
N HIS A 609 -4.62 -16.72 0.71
CA HIS A 609 -5.12 -17.08 2.03
C HIS A 609 -6.29 -16.25 2.61
N TYR A 610 -7.09 -15.59 1.77
CA TYR A 610 -8.27 -14.83 2.22
C TYR A 610 -9.45 -15.74 2.61
N GLN A 611 -10.30 -15.23 3.50
CA GLN A 611 -11.38 -15.97 4.17
C GLN A 611 -12.67 -16.11 3.34
N GLN A 612 -12.71 -15.51 2.15
CA GLN A 612 -13.72 -15.72 1.11
C GLN A 612 -13.02 -15.80 -0.26
N HIS A 613 -13.70 -15.44 -1.35
CA HIS A 613 -13.07 -15.32 -2.66
C HIS A 613 -11.83 -14.43 -2.58
N ASN A 614 -10.68 -14.97 -3.00
CA ASN A 614 -9.39 -14.30 -2.89
C ASN A 614 -9.31 -13.16 -3.92
N LEU A 615 -9.63 -13.45 -5.18
CA LEU A 615 -9.93 -12.48 -6.23
C LEU A 615 -11.42 -12.51 -6.61
N VAL A 616 -12.06 -11.34 -6.67
CA VAL A 616 -13.39 -11.11 -7.24
C VAL A 616 -13.28 -10.12 -8.41
N TRP A 617 -13.83 -10.48 -9.56
CA TRP A 617 -13.82 -9.67 -10.79
C TRP A 617 -15.24 -9.39 -11.25
N ASN A 618 -15.64 -8.12 -11.20
CA ASN A 618 -17.00 -7.64 -11.49
C ASN A 618 -17.12 -6.89 -12.82
N GLY A 619 -16.02 -6.34 -13.33
CA GLY A 619 -15.95 -5.62 -14.61
C GLY A 619 -15.79 -6.54 -15.84
N ASN A 620 -16.19 -6.05 -17.00
CA ASN A 620 -16.03 -6.67 -18.31
C ASN A 620 -14.64 -6.39 -18.89
N GLY A 621 -14.30 -7.02 -20.01
CA GLY A 621 -13.07 -6.78 -20.77
C GLY A 621 -11.77 -7.22 -20.09
N GLY A 622 -11.84 -7.58 -18.80
CA GLY A 622 -10.68 -7.82 -17.96
C GLY A 622 -9.77 -8.93 -18.46
N LYS A 623 -8.45 -8.71 -18.36
CA LYS A 623 -7.43 -9.67 -18.82
C LYS A 623 -6.40 -10.00 -17.75
N VAL A 624 -6.06 -11.26 -17.56
CA VAL A 624 -5.08 -11.71 -16.54
C VAL A 624 -4.00 -12.59 -17.16
N PHE A 625 -2.72 -12.26 -16.94
CA PHE A 625 -1.56 -12.98 -17.44
C PHE A 625 -0.66 -13.39 -16.28
N LEU A 626 -0.64 -14.69 -15.99
CA LEU A 626 -0.33 -15.27 -14.70
C LEU A 626 -1.21 -14.78 -13.55
N TYR A 627 -2.05 -15.69 -13.06
CA TYR A 627 -2.64 -15.64 -11.73
C TYR A 627 -2.07 -16.78 -10.88
N GLN A 628 -1.77 -16.50 -9.63
CA GLN A 628 -1.46 -17.52 -8.63
C GLN A 628 -2.23 -17.22 -7.34
N ASN A 629 -2.70 -18.28 -6.70
CA ASN A 629 -3.40 -18.24 -5.44
C ASN A 629 -3.15 -19.51 -4.63
N GLU A 630 -3.10 -19.32 -3.33
CA GLU A 630 -3.26 -20.36 -2.33
C GLU A 630 -4.51 -20.07 -1.50
N LEU A 631 -5.34 -21.10 -1.26
CA LEU A 631 -6.46 -21.03 -0.34
C LEU A 631 -5.96 -20.92 1.12
N PRO A 632 -6.77 -20.41 2.07
CA PRO A 632 -6.34 -20.31 3.46
C PRO A 632 -6.06 -21.70 4.07
N TYR A 633 -4.91 -21.81 4.75
CA TYR A 633 -4.51 -23.03 5.44
C TYR A 633 -5.28 -23.25 6.75
N ASP A 634 -5.77 -22.16 7.32
CA ASP A 634 -6.26 -22.03 8.69
C ASP A 634 -7.79 -21.99 8.93
N PRO A 635 -8.72 -22.28 7.98
CA PRO A 635 -10.12 -22.46 8.34
C PRO A 635 -10.26 -23.62 9.34
N PRO A 636 -10.94 -23.43 10.48
CA PRO A 636 -10.91 -24.39 11.59
C PRO A 636 -11.78 -25.64 11.37
N ASN A 637 -12.57 -25.67 10.29
CA ASN A 637 -13.41 -26.80 9.84
C ASN A 637 -14.19 -26.39 8.57
N GLN A 638 -14.79 -27.37 7.90
CA GLN A 638 -15.64 -27.14 6.73
C GLN A 638 -16.78 -26.13 6.99
N ALA A 639 -17.39 -26.09 8.17
CA ALA A 639 -18.52 -25.19 8.44
C ALA A 639 -18.12 -23.70 8.49
N ALA A 640 -16.87 -23.40 8.88
CA ALA A 640 -16.28 -22.08 8.74
C ALA A 640 -15.88 -21.75 7.29
N TRP A 641 -15.74 -22.77 6.44
CA TRP A 641 -15.39 -22.69 5.02
C TRP A 641 -16.59 -23.10 4.13
N MET A 642 -17.72 -22.40 4.29
CA MET A 642 -18.91 -22.54 3.43
C MET A 642 -19.26 -21.20 2.77
N ASN A 643 -19.67 -21.26 1.50
CA ASN A 643 -20.34 -20.18 0.78
C ASN A 643 -21.82 -20.56 0.59
N GLY A 644 -22.66 -20.29 1.60
CA GLY A 644 -24.04 -20.75 1.61
C GLY A 644 -24.12 -22.28 1.62
N SER A 645 -24.63 -22.88 0.53
CA SER A 645 -24.65 -24.34 0.34
C SER A 645 -23.42 -24.90 -0.37
N GLN A 646 -22.55 -24.05 -0.94
CA GLN A 646 -21.32 -24.47 -1.60
C GLN A 646 -20.19 -24.64 -0.59
N ARG A 647 -19.36 -25.66 -0.77
CA ARG A 647 -18.17 -25.88 0.06
C ARG A 647 -17.04 -24.97 -0.39
N GLY A 648 -16.58 -24.13 0.53
CA GLY A 648 -15.51 -23.18 0.32
C GLY A 648 -15.82 -22.02 -0.64
N TRP A 649 -14.77 -21.26 -0.90
CA TRP A 649 -14.77 -20.10 -1.80
C TRP A 649 -13.66 -20.29 -2.83
N ALA A 650 -13.95 -20.09 -4.11
CA ALA A 650 -12.93 -20.16 -5.16
C ALA A 650 -11.79 -19.15 -4.92
N GLY A 651 -10.58 -19.54 -5.32
CA GLY A 651 -9.42 -18.64 -5.36
C GLY A 651 -9.65 -17.47 -6.30
N TYR A 652 -10.43 -17.67 -7.37
CA TYR A 652 -10.78 -16.63 -8.34
C TYR A 652 -12.25 -16.75 -8.77
N LYS A 653 -13.04 -15.72 -8.46
CA LYS A 653 -14.41 -15.51 -8.94
C LYS A 653 -14.48 -14.43 -10.02
N VAL A 654 -14.92 -14.78 -11.22
CA VAL A 654 -15.53 -13.84 -12.17
C VAL A 654 -17.03 -13.81 -11.89
N ALA A 655 -17.60 -12.62 -11.70
CA ALA A 655 -18.98 -12.45 -11.27
C ALA A 655 -20.00 -12.74 -12.38
N ASP A 656 -21.21 -13.18 -11.99
CA ASP A 656 -22.18 -13.80 -12.90
C ASP A 656 -22.70 -12.86 -14.00
N GLN A 657 -22.64 -11.55 -13.78
CA GLN A 657 -23.00 -10.53 -14.76
C GLN A 657 -21.95 -10.35 -15.88
N VAL A 658 -20.67 -10.64 -15.63
CA VAL A 658 -19.55 -10.33 -16.54
C VAL A 658 -19.73 -11.01 -17.89
N THR A 659 -19.71 -10.23 -18.97
CA THR A 659 -19.95 -10.74 -20.34
C THR A 659 -18.67 -11.10 -21.08
N THR A 660 -17.58 -10.39 -20.80
CA THR A 660 -16.25 -10.61 -21.39
C THR A 660 -15.16 -10.63 -20.31
N HIS A 661 -14.27 -11.62 -20.39
CA HIS A 661 -13.10 -11.76 -19.52
C HIS A 661 -12.11 -12.76 -20.15
N GLU A 662 -10.80 -12.56 -20.01
CA GLU A 662 -9.78 -13.50 -20.50
C GLU A 662 -8.68 -13.75 -19.45
N ALA A 663 -8.33 -15.00 -19.17
CA ALA A 663 -7.25 -15.33 -18.23
C ALA A 663 -6.31 -16.41 -18.80
N PHE A 664 -5.00 -16.20 -18.65
CA PHE A 664 -3.94 -17.01 -19.28
C PHE A 664 -2.92 -17.49 -18.24
N GLY A 665 -2.82 -18.80 -18.08
CA GLY A 665 -1.92 -19.45 -17.14
C GLY A 665 -2.29 -19.13 -15.70
N VAL A 666 -3.25 -19.86 -15.12
CA VAL A 666 -3.81 -19.53 -13.80
C VAL A 666 -3.78 -20.71 -12.82
N GLY A 667 -3.30 -20.47 -11.59
CA GLY A 667 -3.17 -21.49 -10.54
C GLY A 667 -3.96 -21.18 -9.27
N VAL A 668 -4.61 -22.20 -8.69
CA VAL A 668 -5.25 -22.16 -7.36
C VAL A 668 -4.87 -23.41 -6.55
N TYR A 669 -4.17 -23.22 -5.43
CA TYR A 669 -3.57 -24.30 -4.62
C TYR A 669 -4.28 -24.43 -3.27
N ALA A 670 -4.30 -25.64 -2.71
CA ALA A 670 -4.82 -25.94 -1.39
C ALA A 670 -3.76 -26.59 -0.51
N PHE A 671 -3.71 -26.14 0.74
CA PHE A 671 -2.94 -26.73 1.84
C PHE A 671 -3.71 -26.50 3.15
N ASN A 672 -4.89 -27.11 3.31
CA ASN A 672 -5.76 -26.90 4.49
C ASN A 672 -5.15 -27.56 5.74
N GLN A 673 -4.08 -26.98 6.28
CA GLN A 673 -3.27 -27.52 7.36
C GLN A 673 -4.05 -27.67 8.68
N ALA A 674 -4.96 -26.74 8.99
CA ALA A 674 -5.74 -26.78 10.23
C ALA A 674 -6.82 -27.88 10.24
N ASP A 675 -7.40 -28.20 9.07
CA ASP A 675 -8.32 -29.32 8.88
C ASP A 675 -8.18 -29.86 7.44
N PRO A 676 -7.35 -30.91 7.22
CA PRO A 676 -7.15 -31.51 5.91
C PRO A 676 -8.41 -32.19 5.32
N SER A 677 -9.49 -32.34 6.09
CA SER A 677 -10.77 -32.88 5.59
C SER A 677 -11.61 -31.86 4.83
N ILE A 678 -11.21 -30.58 4.85
CA ILE A 678 -11.87 -29.51 4.11
C ILE A 678 -11.82 -29.76 2.60
N VAL A 679 -12.97 -29.55 1.97
CA VAL A 679 -13.12 -29.52 0.52
C VAL A 679 -13.54 -28.12 0.09
N THR A 680 -12.95 -27.66 -1.02
CA THR A 680 -13.42 -26.50 -1.78
C THR A 680 -13.99 -27.01 -3.10
N ASP A 681 -15.22 -26.61 -3.46
CA ASP A 681 -15.91 -27.20 -4.62
C ASP A 681 -15.25 -26.86 -5.96
N ASN A 682 -14.67 -25.66 -6.08
CA ASN A 682 -14.01 -25.19 -7.30
C ASN A 682 -12.77 -24.34 -6.96
N GLY A 683 -11.69 -24.46 -7.74
CA GLY A 683 -10.58 -23.51 -7.68
C GLY A 683 -10.96 -22.15 -8.29
N PHE A 684 -11.69 -22.18 -9.40
CA PHE A 684 -12.16 -21.02 -10.15
C PHE A 684 -13.69 -21.05 -10.31
N GLU A 685 -14.33 -19.88 -10.30
CA GLU A 685 -15.76 -19.71 -10.55
C GLU A 685 -15.99 -18.61 -11.60
N ALA A 686 -16.78 -18.89 -12.64
CA ALA A 686 -17.00 -17.93 -13.73
C ALA A 686 -18.36 -18.13 -14.44
N PRO A 687 -18.87 -17.14 -15.18
CA PRO A 687 -19.96 -17.37 -16.13
C PRO A 687 -19.54 -18.32 -17.26
N ASN A 688 -20.31 -19.38 -17.51
CA ASN A 688 -20.18 -20.17 -18.75
C ASN A 688 -20.83 -19.41 -19.92
N ARG A 689 -20.02 -18.65 -20.69
CA ARG A 689 -20.45 -17.92 -21.89
C ARG A 689 -19.26 -17.65 -22.82
N PRO A 690 -19.46 -17.51 -24.15
CA PRO A 690 -18.35 -17.43 -25.12
C PRO A 690 -17.34 -16.30 -24.91
N GLY A 691 -17.73 -15.19 -24.26
CA GLY A 691 -16.85 -14.05 -23.99
C GLY A 691 -15.99 -14.18 -22.72
N VAL A 692 -16.31 -15.12 -21.83
CA VAL A 692 -15.56 -15.34 -20.57
C VAL A 692 -14.71 -16.58 -20.77
N ARG A 693 -13.39 -16.41 -20.90
CA ARG A 693 -12.46 -17.46 -21.33
C ARG A 693 -11.28 -17.59 -20.39
N PHE A 694 -10.88 -18.83 -20.13
CA PHE A 694 -9.68 -19.19 -19.39
C PHE A 694 -8.86 -20.15 -20.25
N THR A 695 -7.56 -19.92 -20.32
CA THR A 695 -6.57 -20.75 -21.00
C THR A 695 -5.51 -21.16 -19.98
N HIS A 696 -5.23 -22.46 -19.91
CA HIS A 696 -4.22 -23.08 -19.06
C HIS A 696 -4.45 -22.86 -17.56
N LEU A 697 -5.44 -23.58 -17.02
CA LEU A 697 -5.76 -23.59 -15.60
C LEU A 697 -5.09 -24.78 -14.90
N VAL A 698 -4.65 -24.58 -13.66
CA VAL A 698 -4.17 -25.64 -12.76
C VAL A 698 -4.77 -25.50 -11.37
N THR A 699 -5.15 -26.64 -10.75
CA THR A 699 -5.37 -26.72 -9.31
C THR A 699 -4.44 -27.76 -8.68
N VAL A 700 -4.00 -27.49 -7.45
CA VAL A 700 -3.00 -28.31 -6.74
C VAL A 700 -3.43 -28.57 -5.30
N SER A 701 -3.28 -29.81 -4.83
CA SER A 701 -3.33 -30.19 -3.42
C SER A 701 -1.88 -30.39 -2.95
N LEU A 702 -1.35 -29.41 -2.22
CA LEU A 702 0.07 -29.36 -1.86
C LEU A 702 0.41 -30.49 -0.88
N GLY A 703 1.29 -31.39 -1.31
CA GLY A 703 1.61 -32.62 -0.56
C GLY A 703 0.41 -33.55 -0.33
N GLY A 704 -0.72 -33.32 -0.99
CA GLY A 704 -1.98 -34.04 -0.74
C GLY A 704 -2.80 -33.54 0.45
N VAL A 705 -2.55 -32.33 0.96
CA VAL A 705 -3.25 -31.75 2.12
C VAL A 705 -4.35 -30.78 1.66
N GLY A 706 -5.61 -31.07 2.02
CA GLY A 706 -6.78 -30.31 1.56
C GLY A 706 -7.21 -30.70 0.13
N THR A 707 -8.46 -30.43 -0.20
CA THR A 707 -9.08 -30.92 -1.45
C THR A 707 -9.73 -29.79 -2.25
N ILE A 708 -9.47 -29.73 -3.55
CA ILE A 708 -10.23 -28.91 -4.51
C ILE A 708 -10.99 -29.87 -5.43
N ALA A 709 -12.32 -29.92 -5.33
CA ALA A 709 -13.12 -30.94 -6.03
C ALA A 709 -13.12 -30.79 -7.56
N ASN A 710 -12.95 -29.56 -8.07
CA ASN A 710 -12.94 -29.25 -9.51
C ASN A 710 -11.99 -28.08 -9.79
N VAL A 711 -11.42 -28.04 -10.99
CA VAL A 711 -10.67 -26.87 -11.46
C VAL A 711 -11.60 -25.66 -11.53
N ILE A 712 -12.67 -25.73 -12.33
CA ILE A 712 -13.60 -24.62 -12.56
C ILE A 712 -15.03 -25.13 -12.73
N ASN A 713 -16.01 -24.55 -12.03
CA ASN A 713 -17.44 -24.83 -12.19
C ASN A 713 -17.83 -26.32 -12.43
N GLY A 714 -17.38 -27.26 -11.58
CA GLY A 714 -17.68 -28.68 -11.75
C GLY A 714 -16.87 -29.41 -12.84
N THR A 715 -15.85 -28.75 -13.42
CA THR A 715 -15.04 -29.23 -14.56
C THR A 715 -13.56 -29.34 -14.18
N GLY A 716 -12.82 -30.26 -14.82
CA GLY A 716 -11.39 -30.52 -14.58
C GLY A 716 -11.09 -31.57 -13.50
N GLY A 717 -12.04 -31.83 -12.59
CA GLY A 717 -11.97 -32.89 -11.57
C GLY A 717 -11.05 -32.58 -10.38
N VAL A 718 -10.93 -33.55 -9.48
CA VAL A 718 -10.44 -33.36 -8.11
C VAL A 718 -8.92 -33.30 -7.99
N ALA A 719 -8.42 -32.27 -7.31
CA ALA A 719 -7.07 -32.19 -6.77
C ALA A 719 -7.10 -32.62 -5.29
N ASP A 720 -6.45 -33.73 -4.96
CA ASP A 720 -6.44 -34.36 -3.63
C ASP A 720 -5.14 -35.17 -3.40
N GLN A 721 -5.08 -35.93 -2.30
CA GLN A 721 -3.95 -36.79 -1.96
C GLN A 721 -3.56 -37.79 -3.07
N ALA A 722 -4.53 -38.31 -3.83
CA ALA A 722 -4.28 -39.27 -4.91
C ALA A 722 -3.99 -38.60 -6.26
N ASN A 723 -4.47 -37.37 -6.46
CA ASN A 723 -4.40 -36.60 -7.69
C ASN A 723 -3.88 -35.19 -7.39
N GLN A 724 -2.63 -35.05 -6.92
CA GLN A 724 -2.16 -33.77 -6.36
C GLN A 724 -2.20 -32.59 -7.34
N VAL A 725 -2.20 -32.82 -8.66
CA VAL A 725 -2.25 -31.76 -9.68
C VAL A 725 -3.36 -32.07 -10.69
N ARG A 726 -4.16 -31.05 -11.04
CA ARG A 726 -5.20 -31.12 -12.07
C ARG A 726 -5.07 -29.97 -13.05
N TYR A 727 -5.03 -30.30 -14.34
CA TYR A 727 -4.93 -29.33 -15.42
C TYR A 727 -6.24 -29.26 -16.21
N LEU A 728 -6.57 -28.07 -16.70
CA LEU A 728 -7.61 -27.85 -17.70
C LEU A 728 -7.09 -26.85 -18.75
N VAL A 729 -7.05 -27.26 -20.01
CA VAL A 729 -6.42 -26.46 -21.07
C VAL A 729 -7.25 -25.23 -21.45
N ASN A 730 -8.57 -25.34 -21.50
CA ASN A 730 -9.47 -24.22 -21.81
C ASN A 730 -10.79 -24.33 -21.03
N TYR A 731 -11.44 -23.18 -20.80
CA TYR A 731 -12.81 -23.08 -20.30
C TYR A 731 -13.49 -21.79 -20.79
N PRO A 732 -14.79 -21.79 -21.11
CA PRO A 732 -15.63 -22.97 -21.38
C PRO A 732 -15.25 -23.67 -22.70
#